data_AF-F1TIC5-F1
#
_entry.id   AF-F1TIC5-F1
#
_cell.length_a   1.000
_cell.length_b   1.000
_cell.length_c   1.000
_cell.angle_alpha   90.00
_cell.angle_beta   90.00
_cell.angle_gamma   90.00
#
_symmetry.space_group_name_H-M   'P 1'
#
loop_
_entity.id
_entity.type
_entity.pdbx_description
1 polymer ?
#
loop_
_entity_poly.entity_id
_entity_poly.type
_entity_poly.pdbx_seq_one_letter_code
_entity_poly.pdbx_strand_id
1 'polypeptide(L)'
;MKKGLIFKVARASVMSVVVLAMLLTSFTVMNVSAASTDYNYAKLLQYSQYFYDANMCGTEVSEKNQYTWRNDCHTYDAKLPLDSKNTNMTDSFISQNKSVLDPDGDGTVDVSGGFHDAGDHVKFGMPEAYSGSTLGWGFYEFKDQYVTTGQDSHIKTILRYFNDYFMRSTFLDSTGKAIAFCYQVGDGDVDHAYWQAPEVDEMFRRGWFATDEMPSTDCVAAAAASLAVNYMNFKDEDPAYAEKSLKYAKALFQFAERCPSKSVNIDGPKGYYGSSKWQDDYCWAASWLYLATKDDHYLDETLKNFDYYAPSCWTHCWNDVWAGTACIIAEINDSIDKNGQVLEDRYKKLTNKSSYEEIDFWSQIAKLADGWMSGKNVTVSPGGYAFLNQWGSARYNTATQLLALVYDKNHGDKASKYSQWAKSQMDYLLGNNPLNRCYVVGYGDNSVKYPHHRASSGYATAEGTGPQKYVLYGALVGGPDASDQHKDITSDYVYNEVTIDYNAAFVGASAGIYRYFGNSAMQVTPNFPPPPKEDDPDDPSGSKYWVEGFCVDVAQSDGPKATEVTLYVKSDVSKTSKNISVRYYFDSTGMTSLDPNKIEMRQLYDQTAAETDYAAEISGPHLYKDKIYYIEVKWPGYVIANSNKKYQFAIGTYAWQNNWNPTDDWSHKGLKVVEDSWKGTPEKTDNICVYDNGVLVGGTEPDGTTPGGNNPEPTIKLGDINNDKSIDSLDLTLMKMHILGVKILEGNELKAADMDASGDVDSIDYAKLKKIILTQAD
;
A
#
# COMPACT_ATOMS: atom_id res chain seq x y z
N MET A 1 -5.54 69.25 36.82
CA MET A 1 -5.06 68.41 37.95
C MET A 1 -4.49 67.12 37.35
N LYS A 2 -3.35 66.55 37.79
CA LYS A 2 -3.15 65.72 39.02
C LYS A 2 -4.21 64.60 39.12
N LYS A 3 -3.90 63.31 39.30
CA LYS A 3 -2.64 62.58 39.62
C LYS A 3 -2.80 61.08 39.23
N GLY A 4 -1.74 60.26 39.30
CA GLY A 4 -1.80 58.79 39.17
C GLY A 4 -1.20 58.01 40.36
N LEU A 5 -1.36 56.67 40.36
CA LEU A 5 -0.84 55.63 41.28
C LEU A 5 -0.82 54.31 40.45
N ILE A 6 0.17 53.40 40.38
CA ILE A 6 1.09 52.72 41.34
C ILE A 6 0.49 51.45 42.01
N PHE A 7 0.62 50.32 41.30
CA PHE A 7 1.25 49.03 41.72
C PHE A 7 1.02 48.38 43.12
N LYS A 8 0.51 47.12 43.07
CA LYS A 8 1.12 45.84 43.58
C LYS A 8 0.70 45.22 44.94
N VAL A 9 0.72 43.87 44.93
CA VAL A 9 0.82 42.86 46.03
C VAL A 9 -0.46 42.43 46.80
N ALA A 10 -0.76 41.14 46.68
CA ALA A 10 -1.14 40.25 47.79
C ALA A 10 -0.46 38.87 47.56
N ARG A 11 -0.17 38.09 48.62
CA ARG A 11 0.52 36.78 48.54
C ARG A 11 -0.17 35.75 49.45
N ALA A 12 -0.01 34.47 49.14
CA ALA A 12 -0.70 33.36 49.81
C ALA A 12 -0.02 32.88 51.12
N SER A 13 -0.78 32.04 51.84
CA SER A 13 -0.60 31.54 53.20
C SER A 13 0.65 30.70 53.49
N VAL A 14 0.96 30.53 54.78
CA VAL A 14 1.86 29.50 55.34
C VAL A 14 1.26 28.94 56.63
N MET A 15 1.19 27.60 56.79
CA MET A 15 1.30 26.94 58.09
C MET A 15 1.81 25.50 57.96
N SER A 16 2.86 25.21 58.73
CA SER A 16 3.50 23.90 59.00
C SER A 16 2.58 22.99 59.88
N VAL A 17 2.87 21.74 60.30
CA VAL A 17 4.07 20.86 60.48
C VAL A 17 3.53 19.39 60.70
N VAL A 18 4.16 18.23 61.01
CA VAL A 18 5.48 17.56 61.32
C VAL A 18 5.17 16.02 61.27
N VAL A 19 6.01 14.96 61.15
CA VAL A 19 7.35 14.66 60.57
C VAL A 19 7.57 13.11 60.68
N LEU A 20 8.74 12.57 60.25
CA LEU A 20 9.22 11.17 60.40
C LEU A 20 8.60 10.13 59.42
N ALA A 21 9.30 9.06 59.00
CA ALA A 21 10.61 8.54 59.42
C ALA A 21 11.50 8.06 58.24
N MET A 22 12.79 7.79 58.51
CA MET A 22 13.78 7.34 57.54
C MET A 22 13.71 5.83 57.29
N LEU A 23 13.88 5.40 56.04
CA LEU A 23 14.45 4.09 55.69
C LEU A 23 15.56 4.31 54.65
N LEU A 24 16.81 4.06 55.07
CA LEU A 24 17.96 4.04 54.16
C LEU A 24 18.03 2.69 53.45
N THR A 25 17.35 2.56 52.32
CA THR A 25 17.75 1.58 51.31
C THR A 25 18.80 2.21 50.41
N SER A 26 19.98 1.61 50.35
CA SER A 26 21.01 2.00 49.39
C SER A 26 20.51 1.68 47.99
N PHE A 27 19.97 2.69 47.29
CA PHE A 27 19.89 2.63 45.84
C PHE A 27 21.31 2.54 45.30
N THR A 28 21.76 1.32 45.05
CA THR A 28 22.78 1.08 44.03
C THR A 28 22.25 1.74 42.76
N VAL A 29 22.85 2.87 42.39
CA VAL A 29 22.68 3.41 41.05
C VAL A 29 23.19 2.30 40.13
N MET A 30 22.25 1.57 39.53
CA MET A 30 22.57 0.82 38.34
C MET A 30 23.00 1.86 37.33
N ASN A 31 24.32 1.98 37.16
CA ASN A 31 24.88 2.37 35.88
C ASN A 31 24.38 1.31 34.89
N VAL A 32 23.17 1.52 34.36
CA VAL A 32 22.82 1.08 33.02
C VAL A 32 23.86 1.78 32.16
N SER A 33 24.97 1.09 31.90
CA SER A 33 25.87 1.54 30.85
C SER A 33 25.01 1.62 29.60
N ALA A 34 24.96 2.80 28.99
CA ALA A 34 24.52 2.88 27.60
C ALA A 34 25.46 1.95 26.82
N ALA A 35 25.00 0.73 26.55
CA ALA A 35 25.51 -0.04 25.43
C ALA A 35 25.34 0.91 24.24
N SER A 36 26.44 1.25 23.57
CA SER A 36 26.41 2.15 22.43
C SER A 36 25.42 1.57 21.42
N THR A 37 24.30 2.26 21.20
CA THR A 37 23.28 1.83 20.24
C THR A 37 23.93 1.77 18.87
N ASP A 38 24.25 0.56 18.42
CA ASP A 38 25.11 0.36 17.26
C ASP A 38 24.25 0.37 15.99
N TYR A 39 24.18 1.55 15.37
CA TYR A 39 23.29 1.81 14.24
C TYR A 39 23.80 1.15 12.97
N ASN A 40 23.20 0.00 12.63
CA ASN A 40 23.58 -0.78 11.46
C ASN A 40 22.99 -0.15 10.17
N TYR A 41 23.82 0.62 9.47
CA TYR A 41 23.40 1.30 8.24
C TYR A 41 23.31 0.39 7.00
N ALA A 42 23.97 -0.77 7.00
CA ALA A 42 23.78 -1.78 5.94
C ALA A 42 22.36 -2.34 6.00
N LYS A 43 21.90 -2.72 7.20
CA LYS A 43 20.50 -3.08 7.46
C LYS A 43 19.55 -1.93 7.11
N LEU A 44 19.91 -0.68 7.39
CA LEU A 44 19.08 0.47 7.08
C LEU A 44 18.86 0.62 5.57
N LEU A 45 19.92 0.55 4.78
CA LEU A 45 19.84 0.65 3.32
C LEU A 45 18.98 -0.48 2.74
N GLN A 46 19.15 -1.71 3.22
CA GLN A 46 18.26 -2.82 2.88
C GLN A 46 16.80 -2.47 3.20
N TYR A 47 16.49 -2.16 4.46
CA TYR A 47 15.11 -1.96 4.91
C TYR A 47 14.43 -0.79 4.19
N SER A 48 15.10 0.35 4.01
CA SER A 48 14.51 1.59 3.45
C SER A 48 13.88 1.45 2.05
N GLN A 49 14.21 0.38 1.30
CA GLN A 49 13.61 0.06 0.01
C GLN A 49 12.25 -0.64 0.12
N TYR A 50 11.98 -1.37 1.21
CA TYR A 50 10.82 -2.26 1.34
C TYR A 50 9.46 -1.56 1.50
N PHE A 51 9.45 -0.23 1.67
CA PHE A 51 8.23 0.54 1.53
C PHE A 51 7.71 0.52 0.09
N TYR A 52 8.60 0.58 -0.91
CA TYR A 52 8.19 0.57 -2.32
C TYR A 52 7.48 -0.73 -2.71
N ASP A 53 7.96 -1.88 -2.23
CA ASP A 53 7.28 -3.16 -2.35
C ASP A 53 5.85 -3.11 -1.77
N ALA A 54 5.66 -2.52 -0.59
CA ALA A 54 4.32 -2.40 -0.01
C ALA A 54 3.37 -1.53 -0.85
N ASN A 55 3.91 -0.61 -1.67
CA ASN A 55 3.17 0.37 -2.46
C ASN A 55 3.13 0.06 -3.98
N MET A 56 3.72 -1.04 -4.47
CA MET A 56 3.65 -1.41 -5.90
C MET A 56 2.20 -1.65 -6.35
N CYS A 57 1.84 -1.11 -7.52
CA CYS A 57 0.49 -1.19 -8.10
C CYS A 57 0.50 -1.82 -9.51
N GLY A 58 -0.61 -2.44 -9.95
CA GLY A 58 -0.80 -2.94 -11.32
C GLY A 58 -0.75 -4.46 -11.50
N THR A 59 -0.44 -4.89 -12.72
CA THR A 59 -0.55 -6.29 -13.21
C THR A 59 0.72 -7.13 -13.09
N GLU A 60 1.75 -6.60 -12.43
CA GLU A 60 3.07 -7.25 -12.32
C GLU A 60 3.55 -7.31 -10.86
N VAL A 61 2.70 -6.93 -9.90
CA VAL A 61 3.07 -6.84 -8.48
C VAL A 61 3.46 -8.23 -7.97
N SER A 62 2.67 -9.26 -8.27
CA SER A 62 2.95 -10.65 -7.89
C SER A 62 4.28 -11.21 -8.43
N GLU A 63 4.85 -10.62 -9.49
CA GLU A 63 6.13 -11.03 -10.07
C GLU A 63 7.34 -10.22 -9.56
N LYS A 64 7.17 -8.91 -9.28
CA LYS A 64 8.29 -7.99 -9.02
C LYS A 64 8.53 -7.71 -7.53
N ASN A 65 7.51 -7.93 -6.70
CA ASN A 65 7.45 -7.54 -5.29
C ASN A 65 8.23 -8.51 -4.39
N GLN A 66 8.95 -8.00 -3.39
CA GLN A 66 9.65 -8.84 -2.41
C GLN A 66 8.72 -9.40 -1.30
N TYR A 67 7.52 -8.86 -1.12
CA TYR A 67 6.54 -9.34 -0.16
C TYR A 67 5.56 -10.36 -0.74
N THR A 68 5.43 -11.50 -0.06
CA THR A 68 4.43 -12.55 -0.38
C THR A 68 2.99 -12.20 0.01
N TRP A 69 2.76 -11.03 0.62
CA TRP A 69 1.44 -10.58 1.10
C TRP A 69 0.81 -9.47 0.23
N ARG A 70 1.56 -8.91 -0.71
CA ARG A 70 1.04 -8.05 -1.80
C ARG A 70 0.74 -8.91 -3.03
N ASN A 71 -0.20 -8.47 -3.87
CA ASN A 71 -0.54 -9.12 -5.13
C ASN A 71 -1.00 -8.06 -6.16
N ASP A 72 -1.33 -8.50 -7.37
CA ASP A 72 -1.78 -7.63 -8.46
C ASP A 72 -3.06 -6.88 -8.05
N CYS A 73 -3.01 -5.55 -8.11
CA CYS A 73 -4.06 -4.66 -7.66
C CYS A 73 -4.34 -3.57 -8.70
N HIS A 74 -5.56 -3.03 -8.71
CA HIS A 74 -6.01 -2.03 -9.69
C HIS A 74 -5.71 -2.42 -11.15
N THR A 75 -5.77 -3.72 -11.46
CA THR A 75 -5.36 -4.27 -12.77
C THR A 75 -6.18 -3.74 -13.94
N TYR A 76 -7.35 -3.17 -13.67
CA TYR A 76 -8.19 -2.45 -14.62
C TYR A 76 -7.64 -1.07 -15.03
N ASP A 77 -6.63 -0.53 -14.34
CA ASP A 77 -5.80 0.59 -14.83
C ASP A 77 -5.14 0.24 -16.20
N ALA A 78 -5.00 -1.06 -16.53
CA ALA A 78 -4.50 -1.51 -17.84
C ALA A 78 -5.54 -1.43 -18.99
N LYS A 79 -6.79 -1.11 -18.65
CA LYS A 79 -7.92 -0.97 -19.57
C LYS A 79 -8.82 0.20 -19.16
N LEU A 80 -8.20 1.34 -18.84
CA LEU A 80 -8.91 2.58 -18.54
C LEU A 80 -9.70 3.05 -19.78
N PRO A 81 -11.03 3.24 -19.72
CA PRO A 81 -11.80 3.65 -20.89
C PRO A 81 -11.41 5.05 -21.40
N LEU A 82 -11.27 5.20 -22.70
CA LEU A 82 -10.82 6.44 -23.35
C LEU A 82 -12.01 7.37 -23.65
N ASP A 83 -12.56 7.97 -22.59
CA ASP A 83 -13.65 8.96 -22.67
C ASP A 83 -13.46 10.12 -21.66
N SER A 84 -14.29 11.16 -21.75
CA SER A 84 -14.23 12.36 -20.91
C SER A 84 -14.78 12.20 -19.47
N LYS A 85 -15.33 11.03 -19.12
CA LYS A 85 -15.68 10.66 -17.73
C LYS A 85 -14.48 9.98 -17.06
N ASN A 86 -13.92 8.97 -17.71
CA ASN A 86 -12.82 8.14 -17.21
C ASN A 86 -11.45 8.83 -17.35
N THR A 87 -11.32 9.81 -18.25
CA THR A 87 -10.16 10.70 -18.37
C THR A 87 -10.56 12.17 -18.17
N ASN A 88 -9.59 13.08 -18.06
CA ASN A 88 -9.82 14.54 -18.15
C ASN A 88 -9.72 15.08 -19.60
N MET A 89 -9.45 14.24 -20.60
CA MET A 89 -9.35 14.66 -22.00
C MET A 89 -10.73 14.90 -22.61
N THR A 90 -10.81 15.81 -23.59
CA THR A 90 -12.08 16.05 -24.32
C THR A 90 -12.30 15.00 -25.40
N ASP A 91 -13.56 14.66 -25.69
CA ASP A 91 -13.95 13.75 -26.78
C ASP A 91 -13.36 14.18 -28.13
N SER A 92 -13.17 15.50 -28.33
CA SER A 92 -12.54 16.09 -29.50
C SER A 92 -11.04 15.80 -29.56
N PHE A 93 -10.32 15.98 -28.45
CA PHE A 93 -8.90 15.63 -28.35
C PHE A 93 -8.67 14.13 -28.57
N ILE A 94 -9.50 13.30 -27.93
CA ILE A 94 -9.49 11.83 -28.09
C ILE A 94 -9.73 11.46 -29.56
N SER A 95 -10.77 12.02 -30.20
CA SER A 95 -11.10 11.73 -31.60
C SER A 95 -9.99 12.14 -32.59
N GLN A 96 -9.31 13.27 -32.33
CA GLN A 96 -8.21 13.75 -33.16
C GLN A 96 -6.93 12.91 -33.00
N ASN A 97 -6.69 12.36 -31.81
CA ASN A 97 -5.47 11.62 -31.46
C ASN A 97 -5.67 10.09 -31.39
N LYS A 98 -6.84 9.56 -31.80
CA LYS A 98 -7.20 8.14 -31.62
C LYS A 98 -6.14 7.18 -32.16
N SER A 99 -5.50 7.46 -33.29
CA SER A 99 -4.44 6.60 -33.87
C SER A 99 -3.14 6.50 -33.04
N VAL A 100 -3.04 7.23 -31.93
CA VAL A 100 -1.90 7.22 -30.99
C VAL A 100 -2.34 6.80 -29.58
N LEU A 101 -3.54 7.19 -29.16
CA LEU A 101 -4.12 6.82 -27.86
C LEU A 101 -4.69 5.39 -27.87
N ASP A 102 -5.39 5.01 -28.94
CA ASP A 102 -6.14 3.76 -29.09
C ASP A 102 -5.82 3.13 -30.47
N PRO A 103 -4.59 2.60 -30.64
CA PRO A 103 -4.05 2.16 -31.94
C PRO A 103 -4.52 0.76 -32.37
N ASP A 104 -5.00 -0.07 -31.44
CA ASP A 104 -5.63 -1.37 -31.70
C ASP A 104 -7.16 -1.26 -31.83
N GLY A 105 -7.77 -0.22 -31.26
CA GLY A 105 -9.16 0.16 -31.49
C GLY A 105 -10.14 -0.39 -30.46
N ASP A 106 -9.67 -0.86 -29.30
CA ASP A 106 -10.54 -1.41 -28.24
C ASP A 106 -11.20 -0.34 -27.37
N GLY A 107 -10.78 0.93 -27.48
CA GLY A 107 -11.37 2.07 -26.77
C GLY A 107 -10.82 2.30 -25.37
N THR A 108 -9.68 1.71 -25.02
CA THR A 108 -9.03 1.87 -23.71
C THR A 108 -7.58 2.33 -23.83
N VAL A 109 -6.96 2.64 -22.68
CA VAL A 109 -5.52 2.87 -22.54
C VAL A 109 -4.94 2.09 -21.36
N ASP A 110 -3.68 1.66 -21.50
CA ASP A 110 -2.91 1.06 -20.41
C ASP A 110 -2.15 2.14 -19.63
N VAL A 111 -2.57 2.35 -18.38
CA VAL A 111 -1.89 3.21 -17.39
C VAL A 111 -1.63 2.44 -16.09
N SER A 112 -1.46 1.12 -16.19
CA SER A 112 -1.11 0.22 -15.08
C SER A 112 0.37 0.33 -14.66
N GLY A 113 0.73 -0.33 -13.56
CA GLY A 113 2.03 -0.13 -12.91
C GLY A 113 2.02 1.09 -11.98
N GLY A 114 3.20 1.57 -11.62
CA GLY A 114 3.39 2.71 -10.73
C GLY A 114 3.24 2.34 -9.25
N PHE A 115 3.19 3.35 -8.39
CA PHE A 115 3.12 3.17 -6.94
C PHE A 115 1.95 3.95 -6.35
N HIS A 116 1.28 3.30 -5.39
CA HIS A 116 0.42 3.99 -4.42
C HIS A 116 1.24 5.04 -3.69
N ASP A 117 0.74 6.25 -3.53
CA ASP A 117 1.52 7.35 -2.95
C ASP A 117 1.84 7.15 -1.46
N ALA A 118 0.79 7.00 -0.66
CA ALA A 118 0.88 7.07 0.80
C ALA A 118 0.34 5.80 1.46
N GLY A 119 -0.44 5.96 2.54
CA GLY A 119 -1.37 4.94 3.02
C GLY A 119 -2.62 4.74 2.17
N ASP A 120 -2.80 5.49 1.08
CA ASP A 120 -3.90 5.46 0.12
C ASP A 120 -3.52 4.68 -1.16
N HIS A 121 -4.40 4.62 -2.16
CA HIS A 121 -4.13 3.88 -3.40
C HIS A 121 -4.08 4.75 -4.67
N VAL A 122 -4.06 6.09 -4.54
CA VAL A 122 -3.89 7.01 -5.67
C VAL A 122 -2.43 7.00 -6.13
N LYS A 123 -2.21 7.03 -7.45
CA LYS A 123 -0.88 7.17 -8.05
C LYS A 123 -0.64 8.64 -8.39
N PHE A 124 -0.23 9.46 -7.41
CA PHE A 124 -0.07 10.92 -7.61
C PHE A 124 1.22 11.26 -8.37
N GLY A 125 1.10 12.05 -9.45
CA GLY A 125 2.20 12.26 -10.41
C GLY A 125 3.46 12.96 -9.89
N MET A 126 3.30 13.99 -9.05
CA MET A 126 4.45 14.70 -8.47
C MET A 126 5.28 13.80 -7.52
N PRO A 127 4.70 13.14 -6.50
CA PRO A 127 5.48 12.27 -5.62
C PRO A 127 5.97 10.99 -6.33
N GLU A 128 5.24 10.42 -7.30
CA GLU A 128 5.74 9.34 -8.17
C GLU A 128 7.04 9.75 -8.87
N ALA A 129 7.01 10.87 -9.60
CA ALA A 129 8.13 11.33 -10.42
C ALA A 129 9.31 11.87 -9.58
N TYR A 130 9.02 12.53 -8.47
CA TYR A 130 10.02 12.90 -7.46
C TYR A 130 10.69 11.65 -6.87
N SER A 131 9.93 10.60 -6.56
CA SER A 131 10.46 9.37 -5.97
C SER A 131 11.36 8.62 -6.96
N GLY A 132 10.87 8.36 -8.17
CA GLY A 132 11.67 7.72 -9.23
C GLY A 132 12.97 8.46 -9.54
N SER A 133 12.93 9.80 -9.64
CA SER A 133 14.14 10.60 -9.91
C SER A 133 15.07 10.73 -8.70
N THR A 134 14.56 10.84 -7.48
CA THR A 134 15.38 11.00 -6.25
C THR A 134 15.99 9.67 -5.79
N LEU A 135 15.28 8.55 -5.92
CA LEU A 135 15.85 7.22 -5.78
C LEU A 135 16.93 6.98 -6.85
N GLY A 136 16.65 7.37 -8.10
CA GLY A 136 17.60 7.27 -9.20
C GLY A 136 18.88 8.06 -8.92
N TRP A 137 18.73 9.27 -8.36
CA TRP A 137 19.85 10.11 -7.95
C TRP A 137 20.62 9.48 -6.78
N GLY A 138 19.94 9.01 -5.73
CA GLY A 138 20.57 8.31 -4.62
C GLY A 138 21.35 7.05 -5.04
N PHE A 139 20.88 6.32 -6.06
CA PHE A 139 21.59 5.18 -6.64
C PHE A 139 22.78 5.62 -7.52
N TYR A 140 22.64 6.67 -8.33
CA TYR A 140 23.74 7.29 -9.08
C TYR A 140 24.87 7.76 -8.15
N GLU A 141 24.51 8.39 -7.03
CA GLU A 141 25.47 8.95 -6.07
C GLU A 141 26.27 7.88 -5.33
N PHE A 142 25.61 6.81 -4.90
CA PHE A 142 26.14 5.83 -3.95
C PHE A 142 26.09 4.38 -4.45
N LYS A 143 26.12 4.14 -5.76
CA LYS A 143 26.02 2.81 -6.42
C LYS A 143 26.90 1.74 -5.74
N ASP A 144 28.15 2.09 -5.39
CA ASP A 144 29.09 1.23 -4.67
C ASP A 144 28.55 0.69 -3.34
N GLN A 145 27.78 1.50 -2.59
CA GLN A 145 27.24 1.13 -1.29
C GLN A 145 26.08 0.14 -1.43
N TYR A 146 25.22 0.31 -2.44
CA TYR A 146 24.19 -0.69 -2.78
C TYR A 146 24.82 -2.01 -3.21
N VAL A 147 25.83 -1.98 -4.09
CA VAL A 147 26.54 -3.20 -4.53
C VAL A 147 27.27 -3.89 -3.38
N THR A 148 27.95 -3.13 -2.51
CA THR A 148 28.69 -3.67 -1.34
C THR A 148 27.76 -4.34 -0.32
N THR A 149 26.51 -3.89 -0.24
CA THR A 149 25.47 -4.46 0.65
C THR A 149 24.53 -5.45 -0.04
N GLY A 150 24.77 -5.76 -1.33
CA GLY A 150 23.93 -6.67 -2.11
C GLY A 150 22.51 -6.15 -2.40
N GLN A 151 22.30 -4.83 -2.33
CA GLN A 151 21.01 -4.17 -2.49
C GLN A 151 20.78 -3.59 -3.89
N ASP A 152 21.79 -3.63 -4.77
CA ASP A 152 21.68 -3.02 -6.10
C ASP A 152 20.60 -3.68 -6.98
N SER A 153 20.38 -5.00 -6.85
CA SER A 153 19.30 -5.67 -7.58
C SER A 153 17.90 -5.22 -7.16
N HIS A 154 17.70 -4.79 -5.91
CA HIS A 154 16.38 -4.42 -5.38
C HIS A 154 16.00 -3.00 -5.83
N ILE A 155 16.90 -2.03 -5.62
CA ILE A 155 16.72 -0.67 -6.15
C ILE A 155 16.57 -0.65 -7.68
N LYS A 156 17.27 -1.52 -8.41
CA LYS A 156 17.09 -1.67 -9.87
C LYS A 156 15.67 -2.08 -10.25
N THR A 157 15.04 -3.00 -9.51
CA THR A 157 13.63 -3.38 -9.73
C THR A 157 12.69 -2.20 -9.48
N ILE A 158 12.86 -1.48 -8.36
CA ILE A 158 12.05 -0.32 -8.01
C ILE A 158 12.18 0.79 -9.07
N LEU A 159 13.40 1.12 -9.48
CA LEU A 159 13.67 2.12 -10.51
C LEU A 159 13.08 1.74 -11.87
N ARG A 160 13.11 0.46 -12.24
CA ARG A 160 12.43 -0.02 -13.45
C ARG A 160 10.92 0.13 -13.34
N TYR A 161 10.32 -0.21 -12.21
CA TYR A 161 8.87 -0.14 -12.02
C TYR A 161 8.32 1.30 -12.17
N PHE A 162 8.99 2.30 -11.56
CA PHE A 162 8.67 3.72 -11.76
C PHE A 162 8.77 4.13 -13.25
N ASN A 163 9.89 3.80 -13.89
CA ASN A 163 10.18 4.30 -15.23
C ASN A 163 9.43 3.55 -16.34
N ASP A 164 9.09 2.27 -16.15
CA ASP A 164 8.20 1.54 -17.05
C ASP A 164 6.75 2.03 -16.93
N TYR A 165 6.29 2.46 -15.76
CA TYR A 165 5.02 3.20 -15.63
C TYR A 165 5.06 4.53 -16.40
N PHE A 166 6.08 5.37 -16.22
CA PHE A 166 6.18 6.63 -16.99
C PHE A 166 6.27 6.40 -18.50
N MET A 167 6.96 5.36 -18.97
CA MET A 167 7.01 5.01 -20.39
C MET A 167 5.67 4.48 -20.93
N ARG A 168 4.95 3.68 -20.14
CA ARG A 168 3.63 3.10 -20.49
C ARG A 168 2.56 4.21 -20.57
N SER A 169 2.55 5.11 -19.59
CA SER A 169 1.66 6.28 -19.51
C SER A 169 2.01 7.43 -20.47
N THR A 170 3.03 7.31 -21.32
CA THR A 170 3.44 8.36 -22.29
C THR A 170 3.07 7.98 -23.72
N PHE A 171 2.18 8.75 -24.34
CA PHE A 171 1.62 8.47 -25.66
C PHE A 171 2.43 9.19 -26.75
N LEU A 172 3.24 8.43 -27.49
CA LEU A 172 4.14 8.92 -28.54
C LEU A 172 3.54 8.71 -29.93
N ASP A 173 3.54 9.75 -30.77
CA ASP A 173 3.19 9.61 -32.19
C ASP A 173 4.26 8.85 -33.00
N SER A 174 3.98 8.62 -34.29
CA SER A 174 4.88 7.88 -35.19
C SER A 174 6.22 8.58 -35.48
N THR A 175 6.38 9.85 -35.09
CA THR A 175 7.67 10.58 -35.12
C THR A 175 8.44 10.46 -33.79
N GLY A 176 7.82 9.91 -32.75
CA GLY A 176 8.38 9.79 -31.40
C GLY A 176 8.07 10.97 -30.49
N LYS A 177 7.21 11.91 -30.91
CA LYS A 177 6.81 13.09 -30.14
C LYS A 177 5.67 12.72 -29.18
N ALA A 178 5.77 13.13 -27.92
CA ALA A 178 4.68 12.93 -26.95
C ALA A 178 3.49 13.88 -27.24
N ILE A 179 2.29 13.32 -27.34
CA ILE A 179 1.02 14.05 -27.51
C ILE A 179 0.24 14.20 -26.19
N ALA A 180 0.41 13.23 -25.28
CA ALA A 180 -0.24 13.19 -23.98
C ALA A 180 0.60 12.34 -23.02
N PHE A 181 0.46 12.61 -21.72
CA PHE A 181 1.09 11.84 -20.63
C PHE A 181 0.09 11.69 -19.48
N CYS A 182 -0.24 10.45 -19.09
CA CYS A 182 -1.04 10.22 -17.89
C CYS A 182 -0.14 10.39 -16.66
N TYR A 183 -0.33 11.48 -15.93
CA TYR A 183 0.48 11.79 -14.75
C TYR A 183 -0.10 11.19 -13.46
N GLN A 184 -1.40 10.89 -13.41
CA GLN A 184 -2.04 10.36 -12.19
C GLN A 184 -3.19 9.42 -12.55
N VAL A 185 -3.37 8.37 -11.74
CA VAL A 185 -4.55 7.50 -11.80
C VAL A 185 -5.15 7.36 -10.39
N GLY A 186 -6.46 7.56 -10.29
CA GLY A 186 -7.19 7.66 -9.03
C GLY A 186 -7.62 9.11 -8.72
N ASP A 187 -8.63 9.23 -7.85
CA ASP A 187 -9.13 10.50 -7.33
C ASP A 187 -9.18 10.39 -5.80
N GLY A 188 -8.46 11.26 -5.09
CA GLY A 188 -8.34 11.20 -3.64
C GLY A 188 -9.67 11.34 -2.88
N ASP A 189 -10.65 12.08 -3.41
CA ASP A 189 -11.97 12.20 -2.76
C ASP A 189 -12.75 10.87 -2.80
N VAL A 190 -12.45 10.02 -3.79
CA VAL A 190 -13.06 8.69 -3.98
C VAL A 190 -12.28 7.63 -3.22
N ASP A 191 -10.94 7.65 -3.29
CA ASP A 191 -10.05 6.72 -2.62
C ASP A 191 -10.12 6.87 -1.09
N HIS A 192 -10.10 8.11 -0.59
CA HIS A 192 -10.05 8.40 0.84
C HIS A 192 -11.39 8.18 1.56
N ALA A 193 -12.45 7.83 0.83
CA ALA A 193 -13.71 7.35 1.39
C ALA A 193 -13.65 5.88 1.86
N TYR A 194 -12.61 5.11 1.49
CA TYR A 194 -12.49 3.69 1.80
C TYR A 194 -11.18 3.34 2.53
N TRP A 195 -11.23 2.26 3.30
CA TRP A 195 -10.09 1.69 4.02
C TRP A 195 -10.15 0.15 3.95
N GLN A 196 -9.41 -0.42 3.00
CA GLN A 196 -9.34 -1.87 2.72
C GLN A 196 -8.03 -2.19 1.97
N ALA A 197 -7.74 -3.45 1.67
CA ALA A 197 -6.56 -3.82 0.89
C ALA A 197 -6.72 -3.48 -0.61
N PRO A 198 -5.66 -3.06 -1.32
CA PRO A 198 -5.76 -2.65 -2.72
C PRO A 198 -6.12 -3.80 -3.68
N GLU A 199 -5.82 -5.05 -3.30
CA GLU A 199 -6.19 -6.26 -4.05
C GLU A 199 -7.71 -6.50 -4.15
N VAL A 200 -8.53 -5.84 -3.33
CA VAL A 200 -10.00 -5.94 -3.33
C VAL A 200 -10.73 -4.65 -3.75
N ASP A 201 -10.00 -3.66 -4.28
CA ASP A 201 -10.60 -2.40 -4.73
C ASP A 201 -11.34 -2.55 -6.07
N GLU A 202 -12.66 -2.30 -6.04
CA GLU A 202 -13.50 -2.13 -7.24
C GLU A 202 -13.92 -0.65 -7.45
N MET A 203 -13.18 0.30 -6.86
CA MET A 203 -13.50 1.73 -6.90
C MET A 203 -13.26 2.37 -8.28
N PHE A 204 -14.01 3.44 -8.59
CA PHE A 204 -13.78 4.25 -9.79
C PHE A 204 -12.46 5.01 -9.71
N ARG A 205 -11.58 4.77 -10.69
CA ARG A 205 -10.25 5.40 -10.80
C ARG A 205 -10.17 6.17 -12.11
N ARG A 206 -10.10 7.51 -12.03
CA ARG A 206 -9.94 8.40 -13.18
C ARG A 206 -8.46 8.51 -13.57
N GLY A 207 -8.15 8.49 -14.86
CA GLY A 207 -6.83 8.86 -15.36
C GLY A 207 -6.75 10.36 -15.67
N TRP A 208 -5.67 11.02 -15.26
CA TRP A 208 -5.46 12.44 -15.45
C TRP A 208 -4.26 12.66 -16.36
N PHE A 209 -4.48 13.41 -17.45
CA PHE A 209 -3.55 13.54 -18.56
C PHE A 209 -3.08 14.98 -18.71
N ALA A 210 -1.78 15.13 -18.99
CA ALA A 210 -1.22 16.33 -19.56
C ALA A 210 -1.44 16.34 -21.07
N THR A 211 -1.83 17.48 -21.63
CA THR A 211 -2.03 17.73 -23.08
C THR A 211 -1.48 19.10 -23.47
N ASP A 212 -1.44 19.43 -24.76
CA ASP A 212 -1.10 20.79 -25.23
C ASP A 212 -2.00 21.91 -24.63
N GLU A 213 -3.21 21.54 -24.19
CA GLU A 213 -4.20 22.45 -23.56
C GLU A 213 -4.08 22.50 -22.02
N MET A 214 -3.56 21.42 -21.40
CA MET A 214 -3.40 21.26 -19.96
C MET A 214 -2.02 20.66 -19.64
N PRO A 215 -0.94 21.45 -19.68
CA PRO A 215 0.39 20.91 -19.94
C PRO A 215 1.13 20.31 -18.73
N SER A 216 0.68 20.55 -17.50
CA SER A 216 1.24 20.00 -16.23
C SER A 216 2.77 19.86 -16.27
N THR A 217 3.43 21.00 -16.53
CA THR A 217 4.85 21.08 -16.93
C THR A 217 5.78 20.55 -15.84
N ASP A 218 5.36 20.70 -14.59
CA ASP A 218 5.93 20.08 -13.39
C ASP A 218 5.92 18.55 -13.47
N CYS A 219 4.75 17.91 -13.56
CA CYS A 219 4.62 16.44 -13.64
C CYS A 219 5.35 15.86 -14.86
N VAL A 220 5.25 16.53 -16.03
CA VAL A 220 5.90 16.11 -17.27
C VAL A 220 7.43 16.20 -17.16
N ALA A 221 7.95 17.28 -16.58
CA ALA A 221 9.39 17.44 -16.40
C ALA A 221 9.95 16.52 -15.33
N ALA A 222 9.28 16.36 -14.17
CA ALA A 222 9.71 15.43 -13.14
C ALA A 222 9.81 13.98 -13.67
N ALA A 223 8.83 13.54 -14.47
CA ALA A 223 8.87 12.22 -15.10
C ALA A 223 10.01 12.11 -16.13
N ALA A 224 10.26 13.17 -16.92
CA ALA A 224 11.42 13.25 -17.81
C ALA A 224 12.75 13.18 -17.05
N ALA A 225 12.84 13.81 -15.89
CA ALA A 225 14.01 13.74 -15.00
C ALA A 225 14.25 12.30 -14.54
N SER A 226 13.23 11.62 -14.01
CA SER A 226 13.32 10.20 -13.60
C SER A 226 13.90 9.33 -14.72
N LEU A 227 13.35 9.44 -15.93
CA LEU A 227 13.78 8.67 -17.09
C LEU A 227 15.22 9.02 -17.54
N ALA A 228 15.66 10.26 -17.37
CA ALA A 228 17.03 10.69 -17.64
C ALA A 228 18.03 10.19 -16.60
N VAL A 229 17.67 10.15 -15.30
CA VAL A 229 18.51 9.49 -14.27
C VAL A 229 18.56 7.98 -14.50
N ASN A 230 17.45 7.38 -14.92
CA ASN A 230 17.34 5.96 -15.23
C ASN A 230 18.32 5.55 -16.35
N TYR A 231 18.45 6.36 -17.41
CA TYR A 231 19.50 6.17 -18.42
C TYR A 231 20.89 6.19 -17.78
N MET A 232 21.21 7.18 -16.94
CA MET A 232 22.52 7.31 -16.31
C MET A 232 22.90 6.10 -15.43
N ASN A 233 21.91 5.46 -14.80
CA ASN A 233 22.10 4.30 -13.94
C ASN A 233 22.25 2.97 -14.70
N PHE A 234 21.57 2.82 -15.84
CA PHE A 234 21.49 1.56 -16.60
C PHE A 234 22.35 1.51 -17.88
N LYS A 235 22.81 2.64 -18.44
CA LYS A 235 23.55 2.70 -19.73
C LYS A 235 24.72 1.71 -19.88
N ASP A 236 25.41 1.38 -18.79
CA ASP A 236 26.59 0.50 -18.79
C ASP A 236 26.25 -0.99 -18.55
N GLU A 237 25.00 -1.29 -18.18
CA GLU A 237 24.52 -2.61 -17.72
C GLU A 237 23.39 -3.17 -18.58
N ASP A 238 22.46 -2.30 -18.99
CA ASP A 238 21.36 -2.55 -19.93
C ASP A 238 21.19 -1.32 -20.85
N PRO A 239 22.10 -1.13 -21.85
CA PRO A 239 22.08 0.02 -22.74
C PRO A 239 20.80 0.11 -23.58
N ALA A 240 20.15 -1.02 -23.90
CA ALA A 240 18.92 -1.03 -24.68
C ALA A 240 17.74 -0.43 -23.88
N TYR A 241 17.63 -0.79 -22.61
CA TYR A 241 16.64 -0.20 -21.71
C TYR A 241 16.96 1.25 -21.32
N ALA A 242 18.24 1.58 -21.17
CA ALA A 242 18.69 2.94 -20.93
C ALA A 242 18.30 3.87 -22.10
N GLU A 243 18.60 3.49 -23.34
CA GLU A 243 18.21 4.27 -24.53
C GLU A 243 16.67 4.35 -24.71
N LYS A 244 15.92 3.30 -24.33
CA LYS A 244 14.45 3.37 -24.22
C LYS A 244 14.03 4.47 -23.23
N SER A 245 14.62 4.50 -22.03
CA SER A 245 14.34 5.54 -21.03
C SER A 245 14.71 6.94 -21.55
N LEU A 246 15.89 7.11 -22.17
CA LEU A 246 16.34 8.38 -22.72
C LEU A 246 15.45 8.89 -23.87
N LYS A 247 14.92 7.99 -24.72
CA LYS A 247 13.93 8.35 -25.75
C LYS A 247 12.70 9.01 -25.12
N TYR A 248 12.14 8.41 -24.09
CA TYR A 248 10.93 8.93 -23.42
C TYR A 248 11.24 10.19 -22.60
N ALA A 249 12.39 10.27 -21.92
CA ALA A 249 12.85 11.48 -21.25
C ALA A 249 12.91 12.69 -22.20
N LYS A 250 13.51 12.50 -23.39
CA LYS A 250 13.57 13.53 -24.44
C LYS A 250 12.18 13.90 -24.96
N ALA A 251 11.30 12.93 -25.16
CA ALA A 251 9.94 13.18 -25.67
C ALA A 251 9.07 13.97 -24.67
N LEU A 252 9.16 13.65 -23.37
CA LEU A 252 8.48 14.38 -22.30
C LEU A 252 9.08 15.77 -22.09
N PHE A 253 10.41 15.93 -22.11
CA PHE A 253 11.03 17.26 -22.04
C PHE A 253 10.65 18.13 -23.25
N GLN A 254 10.67 17.59 -24.47
CA GLN A 254 10.19 18.29 -25.67
C GLN A 254 8.71 18.67 -25.55
N PHE A 255 7.89 17.88 -24.86
CA PHE A 255 6.49 18.18 -24.58
C PHE A 255 6.35 19.34 -23.58
N ALA A 256 7.07 19.32 -22.45
CA ALA A 256 7.16 20.46 -21.53
C ALA A 256 7.70 21.73 -22.22
N GLU A 257 8.71 21.60 -23.09
CA GLU A 257 9.30 22.70 -23.84
C GLU A 257 8.28 23.33 -24.81
N ARG A 258 7.62 22.52 -25.65
CA ARG A 258 6.78 23.00 -26.76
C ARG A 258 5.41 23.57 -26.35
N CYS A 259 4.96 23.34 -25.11
CA CYS A 259 3.65 23.80 -24.68
C CYS A 259 3.58 25.35 -24.62
N PRO A 260 2.59 26.00 -25.27
CA PRO A 260 2.57 27.46 -25.45
C PRO A 260 2.57 28.29 -24.16
N SER A 261 2.00 27.72 -23.08
CA SER A 261 1.93 28.30 -21.75
C SER A 261 2.34 27.25 -20.72
N LYS A 262 3.61 27.21 -20.31
CA LYS A 262 4.06 26.32 -19.23
C LYS A 262 3.32 26.64 -17.93
N SER A 263 2.73 25.63 -17.30
CA SER A 263 1.94 25.77 -16.08
C SER A 263 2.12 24.55 -15.18
N VAL A 264 1.94 24.78 -13.88
CA VAL A 264 1.79 23.70 -12.90
C VAL A 264 0.50 22.92 -13.14
N ASN A 265 0.43 21.73 -12.55
CA ASN A 265 -0.77 20.92 -12.45
C ASN A 265 -1.76 21.54 -11.45
N ILE A 266 -3.05 21.61 -11.82
CA ILE A 266 -4.13 22.21 -11.02
C ILE A 266 -5.42 21.36 -10.98
N ASP A 267 -5.37 20.13 -11.52
CA ASP A 267 -6.55 19.32 -11.82
C ASP A 267 -6.60 18.08 -10.91
N GLY A 268 -5.99 16.96 -11.31
CA GLY A 268 -5.96 15.70 -10.55
C GLY A 268 -5.43 15.78 -9.10
N PRO A 269 -4.38 16.57 -8.78
CA PRO A 269 -3.80 16.61 -7.43
C PRO A 269 -4.67 17.31 -6.36
N LYS A 270 -5.69 18.07 -6.76
CA LYS A 270 -6.62 18.82 -5.88
C LYS A 270 -5.90 19.52 -4.71
N GLY A 271 -6.27 19.18 -3.47
CA GLY A 271 -5.67 19.71 -2.23
C GLY A 271 -4.53 18.86 -1.65
N TYR A 272 -4.17 17.76 -2.31
CA TYR A 272 -3.17 16.80 -1.84
C TYR A 272 -1.75 17.21 -2.25
N TYR A 273 -1.50 17.21 -3.57
CA TYR A 273 -0.18 17.48 -4.16
C TYR A 273 -0.20 18.76 -5.00
N GLY A 274 -0.66 19.85 -4.39
CA GLY A 274 -0.72 21.19 -5.00
C GLY A 274 0.68 21.75 -5.30
N SER A 275 1.08 21.70 -6.57
CA SER A 275 2.36 22.23 -7.06
C SER A 275 2.38 23.77 -7.07
N SER A 276 3.57 24.35 -6.82
CA SER A 276 3.77 25.80 -6.67
C SER A 276 4.56 26.46 -7.80
N LYS A 277 5.31 25.66 -8.58
CA LYS A 277 6.22 26.07 -9.66
C LYS A 277 6.53 24.85 -10.55
N TRP A 278 7.01 25.09 -11.77
CA TRP A 278 7.47 24.04 -12.70
C TRP A 278 8.94 24.20 -13.07
N GLN A 279 9.54 25.35 -12.74
CA GLN A 279 10.86 25.77 -13.20
C GLN A 279 11.98 24.88 -12.63
N ASP A 280 11.82 24.40 -11.40
CA ASP A 280 12.74 23.48 -10.75
C ASP A 280 12.68 22.09 -11.36
N ASP A 281 11.49 21.49 -11.55
CA ASP A 281 11.37 20.19 -12.26
C ASP A 281 11.93 20.26 -13.68
N TYR A 282 11.70 21.38 -14.38
CA TYR A 282 12.23 21.63 -15.72
C TYR A 282 13.76 21.77 -15.71
N CYS A 283 14.35 22.45 -14.73
CA CYS A 283 15.80 22.51 -14.54
C CYS A 283 16.40 21.16 -14.10
N TRP A 284 15.69 20.40 -13.28
CA TRP A 284 16.07 19.05 -12.84
C TRP A 284 16.16 18.11 -14.05
N ALA A 285 15.09 18.06 -14.86
CA ALA A 285 15.04 17.29 -16.10
C ALA A 285 16.12 17.71 -17.11
N ALA A 286 16.27 19.01 -17.36
CA ALA A 286 17.27 19.54 -18.27
C ALA A 286 18.71 19.22 -17.82
N SER A 287 18.99 19.29 -16.51
CA SER A 287 20.33 18.99 -15.98
C SER A 287 20.69 17.51 -16.14
N TRP A 288 19.74 16.60 -15.89
CA TRP A 288 19.92 15.16 -16.15
C TRP A 288 20.02 14.83 -17.64
N LEU A 289 19.23 15.49 -18.49
CA LEU A 289 19.32 15.35 -19.94
C LEU A 289 20.66 15.86 -20.49
N TYR A 290 21.22 16.95 -19.95
CA TYR A 290 22.59 17.35 -20.25
C TYR A 290 23.62 16.31 -19.81
N LEU A 291 23.52 15.75 -18.59
CA LEU A 291 24.44 14.69 -18.15
C LEU A 291 24.37 13.46 -19.06
N ALA A 292 23.16 13.07 -19.51
CA ALA A 292 22.91 11.93 -20.38
C ALA A 292 23.38 12.13 -21.84
N THR A 293 23.28 13.35 -22.38
CA THR A 293 23.44 13.63 -23.82
C THR A 293 24.63 14.50 -24.19
N LYS A 294 25.08 15.36 -23.27
CA LYS A 294 26.01 16.47 -23.49
C LYS A 294 25.56 17.48 -24.57
N ASP A 295 24.25 17.56 -24.84
CA ASP A 295 23.67 18.59 -25.69
C ASP A 295 23.54 19.92 -24.92
N ASP A 296 24.26 20.94 -25.39
CA ASP A 296 24.29 22.29 -24.83
C ASP A 296 22.91 22.96 -24.72
N HIS A 297 21.94 22.53 -25.53
CA HIS A 297 20.56 23.02 -25.46
C HIS A 297 19.96 22.83 -24.05
N TYR A 298 20.07 21.64 -23.47
CA TYR A 298 19.52 21.36 -22.14
C TYR A 298 20.24 22.18 -21.05
N LEU A 299 21.56 22.36 -21.16
CA LEU A 299 22.31 23.17 -20.20
C LEU A 299 21.91 24.65 -20.26
N ASP A 300 21.68 25.19 -21.46
CA ASP A 300 21.13 26.53 -21.61
C ASP A 300 19.70 26.64 -21.05
N GLU A 301 18.84 25.63 -21.20
CA GLU A 301 17.50 25.61 -20.58
C GLU A 301 17.54 25.57 -19.06
N THR A 302 18.42 24.76 -18.45
CA THR A 302 18.70 24.81 -17.01
C THR A 302 19.13 26.21 -16.59
N LEU A 303 20.18 26.76 -17.20
CA LEU A 303 20.80 28.00 -16.73
C LEU A 303 19.91 29.24 -16.92
N LYS A 304 18.97 29.25 -17.87
CA LYS A 304 17.98 30.34 -18.03
C LYS A 304 16.93 30.36 -16.91
N ASN A 305 16.50 29.18 -16.45
CA ASN A 305 15.35 29.04 -15.56
C ASN A 305 15.74 28.85 -14.09
N PHE A 306 17.00 28.50 -13.79
CA PHE A 306 17.47 28.17 -12.45
C PHE A 306 17.58 29.37 -11.49
N ASP A 307 16.87 29.31 -10.36
CA ASP A 307 17.03 30.23 -9.24
C ASP A 307 18.24 29.83 -8.38
N TYR A 308 19.33 30.60 -8.50
CA TYR A 308 20.57 30.38 -7.75
C TYR A 308 20.44 30.59 -6.23
N TYR A 309 19.40 31.25 -5.72
CA TYR A 309 19.26 31.52 -4.28
C TYR A 309 18.30 30.55 -3.58
N ALA A 310 17.27 30.06 -4.26
CA ALA A 310 16.29 29.11 -3.71
C ALA A 310 16.89 27.86 -3.02
N PRO A 311 17.96 27.20 -3.55
CA PRO A 311 18.58 26.03 -2.90
C PRO A 311 19.09 26.28 -1.46
N SER A 312 19.32 27.53 -1.06
CA SER A 312 19.77 27.89 0.30
C SER A 312 18.63 28.16 1.29
N CYS A 313 17.39 28.19 0.80
CA CYS A 313 16.20 28.58 1.54
C CYS A 313 15.37 27.35 1.97
N TRP A 314 15.18 26.38 1.06
CA TRP A 314 14.38 25.18 1.27
C TRP A 314 15.16 23.92 0.89
N THR A 315 14.64 22.74 1.25
CA THR A 315 15.30 21.44 1.00
C THR A 315 14.55 20.62 -0.05
N HIS A 316 15.26 19.66 -0.67
CA HIS A 316 14.76 18.85 -1.78
C HIS A 316 13.46 18.10 -1.41
N CYS A 317 12.37 18.36 -2.12
CA CYS A 317 11.10 17.64 -1.96
C CYS A 317 10.27 17.67 -3.26
N TRP A 318 9.14 16.94 -3.30
CA TRP A 318 8.27 16.81 -4.48
C TRP A 318 7.69 18.12 -5.06
N ASN A 319 7.87 19.25 -4.38
CA ASN A 319 7.39 20.59 -4.75
C ASN A 319 8.53 21.62 -4.72
N ASP A 320 9.78 21.19 -4.52
CA ASP A 320 10.98 22.05 -4.54
C ASP A 320 12.23 21.19 -4.78
N VAL A 321 12.60 20.98 -6.04
CA VAL A 321 13.80 20.21 -6.43
C VAL A 321 15.00 21.12 -6.74
N TRP A 322 14.97 22.39 -6.31
CA TRP A 322 16.07 23.34 -6.51
C TRP A 322 17.37 22.86 -5.86
N ALA A 323 17.29 22.26 -4.67
CA ALA A 323 18.47 21.79 -3.94
C ALA A 323 19.17 20.60 -4.63
N GLY A 324 18.42 19.60 -5.11
CA GLY A 324 19.01 18.52 -5.92
C GLY A 324 19.56 19.04 -7.25
N THR A 325 18.82 19.93 -7.92
CA THR A 325 19.25 20.60 -9.17
C THR A 325 20.57 21.34 -9.00
N ALA A 326 20.76 22.04 -7.87
CA ALA A 326 22.00 22.76 -7.58
C ALA A 326 23.21 21.82 -7.43
N CYS A 327 23.05 20.62 -6.85
CA CYS A 327 24.10 19.60 -6.83
C CYS A 327 24.49 19.17 -8.26
N ILE A 328 23.51 18.88 -9.12
CA ILE A 328 23.79 18.39 -10.48
C ILE A 328 24.39 19.49 -11.37
N ILE A 329 23.97 20.76 -11.23
CA ILE A 329 24.65 21.89 -11.88
C ILE A 329 26.10 22.02 -11.38
N ALA A 330 26.35 21.77 -10.10
CA ALA A 330 27.69 21.83 -9.53
C ALA A 330 28.60 20.66 -9.99
N GLU A 331 28.07 19.43 -10.15
CA GLU A 331 28.79 18.33 -10.80
C GLU A 331 29.07 18.62 -12.29
N ILE A 332 28.10 19.23 -13.00
CA ILE A 332 28.29 19.70 -14.38
C ILE A 332 29.44 20.71 -14.44
N ASN A 333 29.44 21.71 -13.55
CA ASN A 333 30.49 22.72 -13.44
C ASN A 333 31.87 22.09 -13.19
N ASP A 334 31.96 21.21 -12.19
CA ASP A 334 33.18 20.48 -11.86
C ASP A 334 33.69 19.61 -13.03
N SER A 335 32.79 19.09 -13.88
CA SER A 335 33.13 18.32 -15.08
C SER A 335 33.61 19.17 -16.27
N ILE A 336 33.35 20.49 -16.25
CA ILE A 336 33.76 21.44 -17.30
C ILE A 336 35.06 22.13 -16.89
N ASP A 337 35.07 22.81 -15.74
CA ASP A 337 36.23 23.54 -15.20
C ASP A 337 36.18 23.68 -13.66
N LYS A 338 36.39 22.58 -12.90
CA LYS A 338 36.48 22.62 -11.43
C LYS A 338 37.41 23.72 -10.90
N ASN A 339 36.87 24.62 -10.07
CA ASN A 339 37.47 25.88 -9.58
C ASN A 339 37.72 26.99 -10.63
N GLY A 340 37.05 26.91 -11.78
CA GLY A 340 37.09 27.91 -12.84
C GLY A 340 35.94 28.92 -12.74
N GLN A 341 35.40 29.34 -13.89
CA GLN A 341 34.31 30.32 -14.01
C GLN A 341 33.47 30.15 -15.31
N VAL A 342 33.67 29.12 -16.14
CA VAL A 342 33.04 29.06 -17.47
C VAL A 342 31.52 28.88 -17.37
N LEU A 343 31.03 28.03 -16.46
CA LEU A 343 29.58 27.85 -16.27
C LEU A 343 28.97 29.04 -15.52
N GLU A 344 29.70 29.62 -14.58
CA GLU A 344 29.33 30.81 -13.83
C GLU A 344 29.16 32.02 -14.76
N ASP A 345 30.11 32.27 -15.67
CA ASP A 345 30.03 33.34 -16.66
C ASP A 345 28.91 33.08 -17.69
N ARG A 346 28.67 31.81 -18.05
CA ARG A 346 27.52 31.42 -18.88
C ARG A 346 26.20 31.72 -18.17
N TYR A 347 26.06 31.33 -16.90
CA TYR A 347 24.89 31.62 -16.07
C TYR A 347 24.67 33.12 -15.89
N LYS A 348 25.71 33.87 -15.50
CA LYS A 348 25.65 35.32 -15.32
C LYS A 348 25.21 36.03 -16.60
N LYS A 349 25.71 35.58 -17.77
CA LYS A 349 25.32 36.09 -19.08
C LYS A 349 23.87 35.75 -19.47
N LEU A 350 23.43 34.51 -19.25
CA LEU A 350 22.07 34.07 -19.60
C LEU A 350 21.00 34.74 -18.74
N THR A 351 21.26 34.91 -17.44
CA THR A 351 20.32 35.52 -16.47
C THR A 351 20.50 37.03 -16.30
N ASN A 352 21.38 37.66 -17.09
CA ASN A 352 21.70 39.10 -17.03
C ASN A 352 22.08 39.58 -15.60
N LYS A 353 22.86 38.76 -14.89
CA LYS A 353 23.44 39.09 -13.57
C LYS A 353 24.68 39.97 -13.70
N SER A 354 25.11 40.54 -12.58
CA SER A 354 26.34 41.33 -12.53
C SER A 354 27.57 40.45 -12.75
N SER A 355 28.54 40.92 -13.52
CA SER A 355 29.85 40.25 -13.66
C SER A 355 30.65 40.21 -12.34
N TYR A 356 30.24 41.00 -11.34
CA TYR A 356 30.79 41.02 -9.99
C TYR A 356 29.98 40.18 -8.98
N GLU A 357 28.94 39.47 -9.44
CA GLU A 357 28.19 38.54 -8.60
C GLU A 357 28.95 37.21 -8.48
N GLU A 358 29.23 36.78 -7.25
CA GLU A 358 29.94 35.53 -6.98
C GLU A 358 28.96 34.35 -7.08
N ILE A 359 29.16 33.52 -8.12
CA ILE A 359 28.40 32.30 -8.36
C ILE A 359 29.25 31.11 -7.94
N ASP A 360 28.70 30.31 -7.03
CA ASP A 360 29.22 29.00 -6.63
C ASP A 360 27.99 28.15 -6.28
N PHE A 361 27.70 27.15 -7.12
CA PHE A 361 26.54 26.28 -6.96
C PHE A 361 26.64 25.39 -5.71
N TRP A 362 27.84 24.88 -5.39
CA TRP A 362 28.10 24.13 -4.17
C TRP A 362 27.91 24.99 -2.91
N SER A 363 28.23 26.29 -2.97
CA SER A 363 28.02 27.20 -1.83
C SER A 363 26.57 27.27 -1.36
N GLN A 364 25.59 27.03 -2.24
CA GLN A 364 24.17 27.07 -1.86
C GLN A 364 23.77 25.85 -1.04
N ILE A 365 24.30 24.68 -1.38
CA ILE A 365 24.16 23.44 -0.60
C ILE A 365 24.84 23.60 0.77
N ALA A 366 26.04 24.18 0.81
CA ALA A 366 26.73 24.52 2.06
C ALA A 366 25.89 25.46 2.94
N LYS A 367 25.31 26.53 2.36
CA LYS A 367 24.44 27.48 3.08
C LYS A 367 23.15 26.85 3.59
N LEU A 368 22.58 25.89 2.85
CA LEU A 368 21.42 25.12 3.31
C LEU A 368 21.80 24.25 4.50
N ALA A 369 22.84 23.42 4.37
CA ALA A 369 23.29 22.51 5.42
C ALA A 369 23.71 23.27 6.70
N ASP A 370 24.49 24.34 6.59
CA ASP A 370 24.79 25.22 7.73
C ASP A 370 23.54 25.90 8.29
N GLY A 371 22.57 26.24 7.44
CA GLY A 371 21.29 26.82 7.84
C GLY A 371 20.41 25.86 8.65
N TRP A 372 20.46 24.56 8.33
CA TRP A 372 19.81 23.49 9.10
C TRP A 372 20.57 23.20 10.40
N MET A 373 21.88 23.02 10.33
CA MET A 373 22.76 22.78 11.49
C MET A 373 22.69 23.87 12.56
N SER A 374 22.46 25.12 12.17
CA SER A 374 22.39 26.28 13.06
C SER A 374 20.98 26.66 13.54
N GLY A 375 19.94 25.97 13.09
CA GLY A 375 18.55 26.37 13.38
C GLY A 375 18.13 27.69 12.74
N LYS A 376 18.77 28.09 11.63
CA LYS A 376 18.40 29.28 10.83
C LYS A 376 17.21 28.99 9.91
N ASN A 377 17.19 27.81 9.28
CA ASN A 377 16.16 27.39 8.33
C ASN A 377 15.09 26.49 8.97
N VAL A 378 15.30 26.02 10.20
CA VAL A 378 14.51 24.98 10.89
C VAL A 378 14.44 25.23 12.39
N THR A 379 13.44 24.67 13.07
CA THR A 379 13.47 24.56 14.53
C THR A 379 14.33 23.38 14.92
N VAL A 380 15.32 23.58 15.81
CA VAL A 380 16.05 22.47 16.44
C VAL A 380 15.35 22.12 17.74
N SER A 381 14.93 20.85 17.89
CA SER A 381 14.23 20.36 19.07
C SER A 381 15.14 20.27 20.30
N PRO A 382 14.58 20.15 21.52
CA PRO A 382 15.36 19.84 22.73
C PRO A 382 16.26 18.59 22.61
N GLY A 383 15.84 17.57 21.85
CA GLY A 383 16.61 16.37 21.53
C GLY A 383 17.63 16.53 20.38
N GLY A 384 17.72 17.70 19.74
CA GLY A 384 18.68 17.99 18.68
C GLY A 384 18.23 17.63 17.25
N TYR A 385 16.93 17.39 17.05
CA TYR A 385 16.34 17.09 15.75
C TYR A 385 15.97 18.36 14.98
N ALA A 386 16.33 18.40 13.70
CA ALA A 386 15.98 19.50 12.79
C ALA A 386 14.56 19.31 12.21
N PHE A 387 13.62 20.09 12.72
CA PHE A 387 12.21 20.11 12.34
C PHE A 387 11.90 21.31 11.42
N LEU A 388 11.50 21.01 10.18
CA LEU A 388 11.05 22.03 9.21
C LEU A 388 9.53 22.26 9.24
N ASN A 389 8.75 21.17 9.24
CA ASN A 389 7.31 21.16 9.02
C ASN A 389 6.69 19.95 9.75
N GLN A 390 5.43 20.06 10.16
CA GLN A 390 4.68 18.97 10.79
C GLN A 390 4.36 17.81 9.83
N TRP A 391 4.15 18.11 8.54
CA TRP A 391 3.79 17.12 7.53
C TRP A 391 5.03 16.44 6.97
N GLY A 392 5.38 15.26 7.48
CA GLY A 392 6.60 14.57 7.08
C GLY A 392 7.87 15.32 7.48
N SER A 393 8.04 15.60 8.78
CA SER A 393 9.25 16.23 9.31
C SER A 393 10.50 15.40 8.98
N ALA A 394 10.38 14.06 9.04
CA ALA A 394 11.47 13.13 8.77
C ALA A 394 11.91 13.15 7.29
N ARG A 395 10.96 13.25 6.36
CA ARG A 395 11.20 13.39 4.91
C ARG A 395 12.08 14.59 4.56
N TYR A 396 11.77 15.77 5.11
CA TYR A 396 12.58 16.96 4.88
C TYR A 396 13.96 16.87 5.56
N ASN A 397 14.03 16.19 6.70
CA ASN A 397 15.27 15.94 7.41
C ASN A 397 16.20 15.04 6.57
N THR A 398 15.74 13.88 6.12
CA THR A 398 16.52 12.94 5.30
C THR A 398 16.87 13.49 3.91
N ALA A 399 16.03 14.33 3.31
CA ALA A 399 16.40 15.09 2.11
C ALA A 399 17.63 15.99 2.33
N THR A 400 17.68 16.68 3.46
CA THR A 400 18.84 17.52 3.81
C THR A 400 20.06 16.67 4.17
N GLN A 401 19.86 15.48 4.75
CA GLN A 401 20.95 14.51 4.95
C GLN A 401 21.56 14.10 3.60
N LEU A 402 20.74 13.71 2.60
CA LEU A 402 21.21 13.35 1.26
C LEU A 402 22.06 14.47 0.64
N LEU A 403 21.57 15.71 0.66
CA LEU A 403 22.27 16.89 0.17
C LEU A 403 23.64 17.11 0.86
N ALA A 404 23.69 16.96 2.19
CA ALA A 404 24.91 17.05 2.98
C ALA A 404 25.94 15.94 2.64
N LEU A 405 25.47 14.74 2.30
CA LEU A 405 26.30 13.57 2.00
C LEU A 405 26.88 13.62 0.57
N VAL A 406 26.11 14.14 -0.39
CA VAL A 406 26.55 14.43 -1.78
C VAL A 406 27.55 15.59 -1.80
N TYR A 407 27.34 16.61 -0.95
CA TYR A 407 28.32 17.69 -0.79
C TYR A 407 29.67 17.14 -0.32
N ASP A 408 29.72 16.36 0.76
CA ASP A 408 30.97 15.82 1.30
C ASP A 408 31.69 14.88 0.29
N LYS A 409 30.94 14.17 -0.56
CA LYS A 409 31.46 13.31 -1.63
C LYS A 409 32.28 14.14 -2.61
N ASN A 410 31.70 15.24 -3.09
CA ASN A 410 32.34 16.16 -4.04
C ASN A 410 33.40 17.09 -3.42
N HIS A 411 33.49 17.13 -2.08
CA HIS A 411 34.46 17.93 -1.29
C HIS A 411 35.57 17.09 -0.63
N GLY A 412 35.97 16.01 -1.30
CA GLY A 412 37.11 15.18 -0.91
C GLY A 412 36.76 13.89 -0.18
N ASP A 413 35.52 13.41 -0.36
CA ASP A 413 35.04 12.05 -0.08
C ASP A 413 35.43 11.51 1.30
N LYS A 414 35.13 12.30 2.33
CA LYS A 414 35.49 12.01 3.73
C LYS A 414 34.50 12.68 4.68
N ALA A 415 34.35 12.11 5.88
CA ALA A 415 33.48 12.66 6.89
C ALA A 415 33.87 14.11 7.28
N SER A 416 32.91 15.03 7.20
CA SER A 416 33.04 16.44 7.55
C SER A 416 31.97 16.84 8.58
N LYS A 417 31.84 18.13 8.90
CA LYS A 417 30.74 18.63 9.74
C LYS A 417 29.36 18.29 9.18
N TYR A 418 29.22 18.17 7.86
CA TYR A 418 27.94 17.95 7.17
C TYR A 418 27.47 16.49 7.28
N SER A 419 28.30 15.51 6.90
CA SER A 419 28.00 14.09 7.13
C SER A 419 27.92 13.71 8.61
N GLN A 420 28.69 14.34 9.51
CA GLN A 420 28.55 14.14 10.96
C GLN A 420 27.20 14.65 11.51
N TRP A 421 26.69 15.78 10.99
CA TRP A 421 25.33 16.23 11.27
C TRP A 421 24.29 15.27 10.67
N ALA A 422 24.46 14.85 9.42
CA ALA A 422 23.56 13.89 8.79
C ALA A 422 23.48 12.58 9.59
N LYS A 423 24.62 12.10 10.13
CA LYS A 423 24.67 10.96 11.03
C LYS A 423 23.91 11.20 12.34
N SER A 424 24.05 12.37 12.98
CA SER A 424 23.32 12.62 14.23
C SER A 424 21.80 12.67 14.03
N GLN A 425 21.35 13.17 12.87
CA GLN A 425 19.94 13.14 12.49
C GLN A 425 19.44 11.74 12.12
N MET A 426 20.23 10.95 11.39
CA MET A 426 19.90 9.56 11.11
C MET A 426 19.83 8.73 12.40
N ASP A 427 20.85 8.83 13.26
CA ASP A 427 20.87 8.18 14.58
C ASP A 427 19.64 8.56 15.41
N TYR A 428 19.22 9.85 15.38
CA TYR A 428 17.97 10.29 16.02
C TYR A 428 16.76 9.53 15.47
N LEU A 429 16.62 9.42 14.14
CA LEU A 429 15.53 8.65 13.50
C LEU A 429 15.58 7.14 13.83
N LEU A 430 16.77 6.60 14.12
CA LEU A 430 16.95 5.20 14.53
C LEU A 430 16.78 4.93 16.03
N GLY A 431 16.60 5.96 16.87
CA GLY A 431 16.34 5.80 18.31
C GLY A 431 17.13 6.72 19.23
N ASN A 432 18.10 7.51 18.74
CA ASN A 432 18.90 8.44 19.54
C ASN A 432 18.13 9.71 19.93
N ASN A 433 16.97 9.55 20.55
CA ASN A 433 16.00 10.61 20.83
C ASN A 433 15.36 10.47 22.22
N PRO A 434 14.72 11.52 22.75
CA PRO A 434 14.11 11.51 24.09
C PRO A 434 13.03 10.43 24.34
N LEU A 435 12.46 9.84 23.28
CA LEU A 435 11.48 8.76 23.38
C LEU A 435 12.09 7.35 23.26
N ASN A 436 13.40 7.23 22.93
CA ASN A 436 14.06 5.99 22.53
C ASN A 436 13.29 5.23 21.43
N ARG A 437 12.67 5.98 20.49
CA ARG A 437 11.76 5.44 19.45
C ARG A 437 12.44 5.44 18.08
N CYS A 438 12.44 4.32 17.37
CA CYS A 438 12.83 4.32 15.97
C CYS A 438 11.63 4.71 15.08
N TYR A 439 11.84 5.59 14.11
CA TYR A 439 10.82 6.09 13.18
C TYR A 439 10.79 5.33 11.84
N VAL A 440 11.62 4.28 11.72
CA VAL A 440 11.63 3.35 10.58
C VAL A 440 10.93 2.07 11.01
N VAL A 441 9.79 1.75 10.40
CA VAL A 441 8.95 0.61 10.79
C VAL A 441 9.74 -0.70 10.70
N GLY A 442 9.65 -1.51 11.77
CA GLY A 442 10.28 -2.83 11.86
C GLY A 442 11.82 -2.87 11.93
N TYR A 443 12.52 -1.73 11.92
CA TYR A 443 13.99 -1.69 12.00
C TYR A 443 14.54 -2.22 13.34
N GLY A 444 13.82 -2.03 14.45
CA GLY A 444 14.14 -2.58 15.77
C GLY A 444 12.91 -2.72 16.68
N ASP A 445 13.07 -3.32 17.86
CA ASP A 445 11.96 -3.60 18.79
C ASP A 445 11.24 -2.33 19.28
N ASN A 446 11.97 -1.21 19.28
CA ASN A 446 11.53 0.15 19.63
C ASN A 446 11.02 0.97 18.43
N SER A 447 10.86 0.37 17.24
CA SER A 447 10.22 1.02 16.10
C SER A 447 8.76 1.38 16.39
N VAL A 448 8.30 2.43 15.70
CA VAL A 448 6.88 2.67 15.40
C VAL A 448 6.22 1.43 14.79
N LYS A 449 4.93 1.23 15.12
CA LYS A 449 4.19 -0.02 14.87
C LYS A 449 2.82 0.20 14.24
N TYR A 450 2.35 1.44 14.15
CA TYR A 450 1.01 1.76 13.66
C TYR A 450 1.05 2.83 12.54
N PRO A 451 1.68 2.54 11.38
CA PRO A 451 1.62 3.42 10.22
C PRO A 451 0.17 3.63 9.75
N HIS A 452 -0.12 4.81 9.23
CA HIS A 452 -1.37 5.12 8.54
C HIS A 452 -1.31 4.49 7.15
N HIS A 453 -1.52 3.18 7.03
CA HIS A 453 -1.34 2.48 5.76
C HIS A 453 -2.34 1.33 5.58
N ARG A 454 -3.21 1.47 4.57
CA ARG A 454 -4.34 0.56 4.28
C ARG A 454 -3.91 -0.90 4.18
N ALA A 455 -3.03 -1.21 3.23
CA ALA A 455 -2.65 -2.58 2.87
C ALA A 455 -1.96 -3.37 4.00
N SER A 456 -1.28 -2.69 4.94
CA SER A 456 -0.66 -3.36 6.11
C SER A 456 -1.57 -3.47 7.33
N SER A 457 -2.62 -2.64 7.41
CA SER A 457 -3.44 -2.55 8.62
C SER A 457 -4.26 -3.80 8.91
N GLY A 458 -4.97 -4.32 7.90
CA GLY A 458 -6.01 -5.36 8.07
C GLY A 458 -7.27 -4.87 8.78
N TYR A 459 -7.46 -3.55 8.94
CA TYR A 459 -8.59 -2.97 9.66
C TYR A 459 -9.77 -2.59 8.76
N ALA A 460 -10.91 -2.33 9.41
CA ALA A 460 -12.08 -1.71 8.82
C ALA A 460 -11.88 -0.22 8.48
N THR A 461 -11.11 0.49 9.32
CA THR A 461 -10.91 1.94 9.28
C THR A 461 -9.57 2.31 9.94
N ALA A 462 -9.13 3.56 9.77
CA ALA A 462 -7.90 4.07 10.38
C ALA A 462 -7.94 4.13 11.92
N GLU A 463 -9.10 4.08 12.56
CA GLU A 463 -9.24 4.08 14.03
C GLU A 463 -8.90 2.73 14.69
N GLY A 464 -8.51 1.70 13.92
CA GLY A 464 -8.11 0.40 14.47
C GLY A 464 -6.90 0.48 15.41
N THR A 465 -7.07 -0.07 16.62
CA THR A 465 -6.10 -0.01 17.75
C THR A 465 -5.46 -1.35 18.11
N GLY A 466 -5.69 -2.40 17.32
CA GLY A 466 -5.01 -3.70 17.47
C GLY A 466 -3.55 -3.66 16.99
N PRO A 467 -2.91 -4.82 16.81
CA PRO A 467 -1.70 -4.96 16.00
C PRO A 467 -2.05 -4.83 14.49
N GLN A 468 -1.17 -4.18 13.72
CA GLN A 468 -1.26 -4.21 12.24
C GLN A 468 -1.10 -5.65 11.74
N LYS A 469 -1.83 -6.03 10.69
CA LYS A 469 -1.73 -7.36 10.08
C LYS A 469 -0.33 -7.66 9.54
N TYR A 470 0.28 -6.71 8.83
CA TYR A 470 1.62 -6.87 8.27
C TYR A 470 2.59 -5.82 8.80
N VAL A 471 3.86 -6.19 8.95
CA VAL A 471 4.92 -5.24 9.32
C VAL A 471 5.40 -4.54 8.05
N LEU A 472 5.11 -3.24 7.96
CA LEU A 472 5.46 -2.38 6.82
C LEU A 472 6.94 -1.99 6.84
N TYR A 473 7.85 -2.97 6.71
CA TYR A 473 9.27 -2.76 6.96
C TYR A 473 9.86 -1.63 6.13
N GLY A 474 10.69 -0.80 6.78
CA GLY A 474 11.44 0.25 6.11
C GLY A 474 10.68 1.55 5.85
N ALA A 475 9.37 1.59 6.08
CA ALA A 475 8.59 2.82 5.98
C ALA A 475 9.10 3.85 7.00
N LEU A 476 9.47 5.03 6.51
CA LEU A 476 9.80 6.19 7.34
C LEU A 476 8.50 6.94 7.63
N VAL A 477 8.02 6.88 8.88
CA VAL A 477 6.83 7.66 9.27
C VAL A 477 7.15 9.16 9.32
N GLY A 478 6.10 9.99 9.36
CA GLY A 478 6.21 11.45 9.37
C GLY A 478 7.20 12.07 10.37
N GLY A 479 7.49 11.38 11.48
CA GLY A 479 8.54 11.78 12.43
C GLY A 479 8.01 12.59 13.63
N PRO A 480 8.88 13.11 14.50
CA PRO A 480 8.47 13.87 15.68
C PRO A 480 8.02 15.30 15.35
N ASP A 481 7.40 15.95 16.32
CA ASP A 481 7.23 17.41 16.35
C ASP A 481 8.51 18.16 16.82
N ALA A 482 8.43 19.49 16.85
CA ALA A 482 9.50 20.37 17.33
C ALA A 482 9.85 20.23 18.82
N SER A 483 9.11 19.42 19.58
CA SER A 483 9.29 19.15 21.02
C SER A 483 9.63 17.68 21.29
N ASP A 484 10.16 16.97 20.30
CA ASP A 484 10.53 15.55 20.34
C ASP A 484 9.34 14.60 20.61
N GLN A 485 8.09 15.05 20.43
CA GLN A 485 6.91 14.23 20.68
C GLN A 485 6.48 13.47 19.42
N HIS A 486 5.95 12.27 19.63
CA HIS A 486 5.35 11.43 18.60
C HIS A 486 4.27 10.54 19.24
N LYS A 487 3.17 10.34 18.53
CA LYS A 487 2.16 9.31 18.88
C LYS A 487 2.17 8.26 17.79
N ASP A 488 2.21 7.01 18.20
CA ASP A 488 2.24 5.83 17.32
C ASP A 488 0.82 5.24 17.31
N ILE A 489 -0.01 5.73 16.38
CA ILE A 489 -1.45 5.48 16.28
C ILE A 489 -1.85 5.55 14.80
N THR A 490 -2.53 4.52 14.30
CA THR A 490 -2.94 4.35 12.90
C THR A 490 -3.71 5.56 12.33
N SER A 491 -4.54 6.24 13.12
CA SER A 491 -5.33 7.42 12.69
C SER A 491 -4.61 8.77 12.80
N ASP A 492 -3.37 8.83 13.31
CA ASP A 492 -2.58 10.06 13.37
C ASP A 492 -1.72 10.22 12.10
N TYR A 493 -2.37 10.66 11.01
CA TYR A 493 -1.79 10.94 9.69
C TYR A 493 -0.89 12.20 9.65
N VAL A 494 -0.50 12.75 10.81
CA VAL A 494 0.62 13.69 10.92
C VAL A 494 1.89 12.92 11.31
N TYR A 495 1.77 12.06 12.32
CA TYR A 495 2.89 11.34 12.91
C TYR A 495 3.21 9.98 12.26
N ASN A 496 2.21 9.32 11.67
CA ASN A 496 2.31 7.95 11.18
C ASN A 496 2.00 7.78 9.69
N GLU A 497 1.75 8.88 8.97
CA GLU A 497 1.72 8.87 7.51
C GLU A 497 3.07 8.41 6.95
N VAL A 498 3.01 7.67 5.85
CA VAL A 498 4.14 7.03 5.17
C VAL A 498 3.94 7.20 3.67
N THR A 499 4.93 7.72 2.93
CA THR A 499 4.78 7.95 1.48
C THR A 499 6.02 7.56 0.69
N ILE A 500 5.85 7.34 -0.62
CA ILE A 500 6.94 7.08 -1.56
C ILE A 500 7.96 8.23 -1.54
N ASP A 501 7.49 9.46 -1.35
CA ASP A 501 8.29 10.68 -1.25
C ASP A 501 9.06 10.77 0.09
N TYR A 502 8.48 10.27 1.20
CA TYR A 502 9.16 10.22 2.50
C TYR A 502 10.36 9.28 2.46
N ASN A 503 10.22 8.14 1.80
CA ASN A 503 11.32 7.18 1.66
C ASN A 503 12.36 7.60 0.61
N ALA A 504 12.02 8.44 -0.39
CA ALA A 504 12.84 8.62 -1.60
C ALA A 504 14.26 9.13 -1.32
N ALA A 505 14.39 10.25 -0.62
CA ALA A 505 15.70 10.77 -0.22
C ALA A 505 16.31 9.99 0.95
N PHE A 506 15.50 9.27 1.72
CA PHE A 506 15.92 8.44 2.85
C PHE A 506 16.71 7.19 2.41
N VAL A 507 16.36 6.53 1.29
CA VAL A 507 17.20 5.44 0.75
C VAL A 507 18.59 5.98 0.34
N GLY A 508 18.63 7.10 -0.38
CA GLY A 508 19.88 7.77 -0.77
C GLY A 508 20.73 8.22 0.43
N ALA A 509 20.10 8.81 1.45
CA ALA A 509 20.77 9.19 2.69
C ALA A 509 21.29 7.96 3.45
N SER A 510 20.56 6.85 3.47
CA SER A 510 21.00 5.59 4.09
C SER A 510 22.26 5.03 3.44
N ALA A 511 22.34 5.07 2.10
CA ALA A 511 23.53 4.71 1.35
C ALA A 511 24.71 5.67 1.65
N GLY A 512 24.47 6.98 1.62
CA GLY A 512 25.49 7.99 1.93
C GLY A 512 26.03 7.89 3.37
N ILE A 513 25.18 7.59 4.36
CA ILE A 513 25.61 7.35 5.75
C ILE A 513 26.46 6.07 5.84
N TYR A 514 26.08 4.99 5.14
CA TYR A 514 26.91 3.79 5.06
C TYR A 514 28.26 4.06 4.35
N ARG A 515 28.35 4.99 3.39
CA ARG A 515 29.63 5.39 2.76
C ARG A 515 30.66 5.91 3.78
N TYR A 516 30.25 6.79 4.70
CA TYR A 516 31.18 7.46 5.62
C TYR A 516 31.33 6.77 6.99
N PHE A 517 30.31 6.02 7.42
CA PHE A 517 30.24 5.44 8.77
C PHE A 517 29.97 3.93 8.79
N GLY A 518 29.76 3.32 7.62
CA GLY A 518 29.68 1.87 7.46
C GLY A 518 31.01 1.18 7.78
N ASN A 519 30.91 -0.04 8.30
CA ASN A 519 32.07 -0.91 8.55
C ASN A 519 31.65 -2.38 8.46
N SER A 520 32.61 -3.31 8.49
CA SER A 520 32.36 -4.75 8.27
C SER A 520 31.51 -5.45 9.34
N ALA A 521 31.25 -4.85 10.51
CA ALA A 521 30.28 -5.37 11.47
C ALA A 521 28.83 -5.03 11.10
N MET A 522 28.61 -3.98 10.30
CA MET A 522 27.28 -3.63 9.78
C MET A 522 26.92 -4.55 8.62
N GLN A 523 25.98 -5.45 8.87
CA GLN A 523 25.52 -6.47 7.93
C GLN A 523 24.03 -6.35 7.65
N VAL A 524 23.60 -6.67 6.44
CA VAL A 524 22.17 -6.79 6.09
C VAL A 524 21.52 -7.93 6.88
N THR A 525 20.20 -7.87 7.09
CA THR A 525 19.43 -8.98 7.64
C THR A 525 19.36 -10.11 6.59
N PRO A 526 19.83 -11.33 6.89
CA PRO A 526 19.70 -12.47 6.00
C PRO A 526 18.24 -12.91 5.85
N ASN A 527 17.89 -13.47 4.69
CA ASN A 527 16.54 -13.99 4.39
C ASN A 527 15.45 -12.95 4.68
N PHE A 528 15.62 -11.76 4.13
CA PHE A 528 14.73 -10.62 4.27
C PHE A 528 13.99 -10.38 2.93
N PRO A 529 12.69 -10.06 2.94
CA PRO A 529 11.84 -9.88 4.11
C PRO A 529 11.52 -11.24 4.74
N PRO A 530 11.23 -11.32 6.05
CA PRO A 530 10.57 -12.50 6.56
C PRO A 530 9.21 -12.64 5.86
N PRO A 531 8.67 -13.86 5.71
CA PRO A 531 7.26 -14.01 5.37
C PRO A 531 6.40 -13.29 6.43
N PRO A 532 5.11 -13.01 6.14
CA PRO A 532 4.13 -12.78 7.18
C PRO A 532 4.29 -13.80 8.30
N LYS A 533 3.95 -13.40 9.53
CA LYS A 533 3.63 -14.42 10.54
C LYS A 533 2.48 -15.22 9.96
N GLU A 534 2.66 -16.54 9.86
CA GLU A 534 1.50 -17.42 9.73
C GLU A 534 0.58 -17.15 10.92
N ASP A 535 -0.73 -17.29 10.71
CA ASP A 535 -1.72 -17.08 11.77
C ASP A 535 -1.40 -17.91 13.02
N ASP A 536 -1.84 -17.39 14.16
CA ASP A 536 -1.59 -17.84 15.54
C ASP A 536 -1.03 -19.28 15.67
N PRO A 537 0.14 -19.50 16.33
CA PRO A 537 0.63 -20.86 16.61
C PRO A 537 -0.33 -21.72 17.46
N ASP A 538 -1.39 -21.15 18.02
CA ASP A 538 -2.51 -21.85 18.65
C ASP A 538 -3.71 -22.15 17.69
N ASP A 539 -3.63 -21.89 16.37
CA ASP A 539 -4.61 -22.32 15.34
C ASP A 539 -4.28 -23.71 14.76
N PRO A 540 -5.03 -24.78 15.11
CA PRO A 540 -4.79 -26.13 14.61
C PRO A 540 -5.36 -26.41 13.22
N SER A 541 -6.06 -25.45 12.60
CA SER A 541 -6.82 -25.66 11.36
C SER A 541 -6.02 -25.37 10.09
N GLY A 542 -5.06 -24.43 10.14
CA GLY A 542 -4.35 -23.93 8.95
C GLY A 542 -5.25 -23.23 7.93
N SER A 543 -6.44 -22.78 8.35
CA SER A 543 -7.48 -22.24 7.47
C SER A 543 -7.15 -20.84 6.95
N LYS A 544 -7.01 -20.67 5.62
CA LYS A 544 -6.83 -19.35 5.01
C LYS A 544 -8.10 -18.49 4.97
N TYR A 545 -9.21 -18.99 5.51
CA TYR A 545 -10.46 -18.25 5.71
C TYR A 545 -11.01 -18.58 7.11
N TRP A 546 -11.62 -17.60 7.77
CA TRP A 546 -12.32 -17.83 9.04
C TRP A 546 -13.50 -16.88 9.19
N VAL A 547 -14.30 -17.12 10.23
CA VAL A 547 -15.33 -16.19 10.69
C VAL A 547 -14.89 -15.56 12.00
N GLU A 548 -15.06 -14.25 12.10
CA GLU A 548 -15.05 -13.52 13.37
C GLU A 548 -16.48 -13.16 13.74
N GLY A 549 -16.90 -13.45 14.97
CA GLY A 549 -18.29 -13.21 15.36
C GLY A 549 -18.57 -13.20 16.86
N PHE A 550 -19.83 -12.94 17.18
CA PHE A 550 -20.43 -13.00 18.52
C PHE A 550 -21.94 -13.20 18.40
N CYS A 551 -22.63 -13.53 19.49
CA CYS A 551 -24.08 -13.74 19.46
C CYS A 551 -24.84 -13.24 20.71
N VAL A 552 -26.16 -13.20 20.61
CA VAL A 552 -27.09 -12.96 21.73
C VAL A 552 -28.17 -14.03 21.72
N ASP A 553 -28.35 -14.72 22.85
CA ASP A 553 -29.42 -15.70 23.01
C ASP A 553 -30.70 -15.03 23.53
N VAL A 554 -31.69 -14.90 22.65
CA VAL A 554 -32.99 -14.31 22.93
C VAL A 554 -33.85 -15.30 23.71
N ALA A 555 -33.93 -15.12 25.03
CA ALA A 555 -34.73 -15.93 25.93
C ALA A 555 -36.05 -15.27 26.34
N GLN A 556 -37.08 -16.10 26.57
CA GLN A 556 -38.35 -15.73 27.20
C GLN A 556 -38.53 -16.52 28.50
N SER A 557 -39.64 -16.30 29.23
CA SER A 557 -39.87 -16.92 30.55
C SER A 557 -40.05 -18.45 30.52
N ASP A 558 -40.10 -19.06 29.35
CA ASP A 558 -40.16 -20.50 29.10
C ASP A 558 -38.92 -21.06 28.35
N GLY A 559 -37.86 -20.26 28.18
CA GLY A 559 -36.56 -20.69 27.65
C GLY A 559 -36.05 -19.88 26.44
N PRO A 560 -34.90 -20.27 25.85
CA PRO A 560 -34.38 -19.69 24.62
C PRO A 560 -35.39 -19.80 23.47
N LYS A 561 -35.38 -18.81 22.57
CA LYS A 561 -36.24 -18.75 21.37
C LYS A 561 -35.45 -18.56 20.09
N ALA A 562 -34.41 -17.73 20.10
CA ALA A 562 -33.54 -17.55 18.96
C ALA A 562 -32.13 -17.15 19.42
N THR A 563 -31.16 -17.30 18.53
CA THR A 563 -29.81 -16.76 18.67
C THR A 563 -29.60 -15.75 17.55
N GLU A 564 -29.32 -14.51 17.92
CA GLU A 564 -28.90 -13.46 17.00
C GLU A 564 -27.38 -13.53 16.83
N VAL A 565 -26.91 -13.89 15.63
CA VAL A 565 -25.47 -14.01 15.31
C VAL A 565 -25.04 -12.79 14.52
N THR A 566 -23.87 -12.25 14.87
CA THR A 566 -23.18 -11.19 14.13
C THR A 566 -21.82 -11.71 13.67
N LEU A 567 -21.53 -11.58 12.38
CA LEU A 567 -20.32 -12.14 11.79
C LEU A 567 -19.65 -11.23 10.75
N TYR A 568 -18.36 -11.48 10.56
CA TYR A 568 -17.49 -10.94 9.53
C TYR A 568 -16.70 -12.10 8.90
N VAL A 569 -16.59 -12.13 7.58
CA VAL A 569 -15.76 -13.12 6.88
C VAL A 569 -14.35 -12.56 6.67
N LYS A 570 -13.34 -13.34 7.04
CA LYS A 570 -11.92 -12.95 7.06
C LYS A 570 -11.07 -13.95 6.29
N SER A 571 -9.89 -13.51 5.84
CA SER A 571 -8.98 -14.36 5.06
C SER A 571 -7.52 -13.89 5.02
N ASP A 572 -6.62 -14.86 4.84
CA ASP A 572 -5.20 -14.67 4.55
C ASP A 572 -4.80 -15.14 3.13
N VAL A 573 -5.76 -15.27 2.22
CA VAL A 573 -5.44 -15.27 0.78
C VAL A 573 -5.33 -13.83 0.27
N SER A 574 -4.37 -13.59 -0.64
CA SER A 574 -4.16 -12.28 -1.26
C SER A 574 -5.16 -11.95 -2.38
N LYS A 575 -6.03 -12.90 -2.77
CA LYS A 575 -7.16 -12.67 -3.67
C LYS A 575 -8.34 -13.55 -3.28
N THR A 576 -9.35 -12.93 -2.68
CA THR A 576 -10.54 -13.59 -2.14
C THR A 576 -11.61 -13.84 -3.21
N SER A 577 -12.40 -14.90 -3.03
CA SER A 577 -13.41 -15.32 -4.02
C SER A 577 -14.71 -14.50 -3.98
N LYS A 578 -15.40 -14.44 -5.13
CA LYS A 578 -16.76 -13.89 -5.31
C LYS A 578 -17.88 -14.93 -5.12
N ASN A 579 -17.54 -16.15 -4.69
CA ASN A 579 -18.47 -17.27 -4.50
C ASN A 579 -18.50 -17.80 -3.05
N ILE A 580 -18.14 -16.96 -2.09
CA ILE A 580 -18.05 -17.35 -0.68
C ILE A 580 -19.44 -17.50 -0.05
N SER A 581 -19.61 -18.55 0.77
CA SER A 581 -20.72 -18.70 1.72
C SER A 581 -20.22 -19.12 3.11
N VAL A 582 -21.06 -18.96 4.13
CA VAL A 582 -20.80 -19.43 5.50
C VAL A 582 -21.96 -20.27 6.02
N ARG A 583 -21.67 -21.27 6.87
CA ARG A 583 -22.68 -22.15 7.47
C ARG A 583 -22.70 -22.08 8.99
N TYR A 584 -23.88 -21.86 9.55
CA TYR A 584 -24.16 -21.98 10.99
C TYR A 584 -24.94 -23.28 11.24
N TYR A 585 -24.38 -24.15 12.09
CA TYR A 585 -24.83 -25.51 12.38
C TYR A 585 -25.50 -25.60 13.77
N PHE A 586 -26.71 -26.16 13.79
CA PHE A 586 -27.57 -26.28 14.97
C PHE A 586 -28.14 -27.71 15.14
N ASP A 587 -28.52 -28.11 16.36
CA ASP A 587 -29.15 -29.43 16.60
C ASP A 587 -30.67 -29.30 16.72
N SER A 588 -31.43 -30.16 16.04
CA SER A 588 -32.90 -30.14 16.08
C SER A 588 -33.50 -30.83 17.33
N THR A 589 -32.72 -31.13 18.37
CA THR A 589 -33.18 -31.81 19.58
C THR A 589 -34.12 -30.94 20.41
N GLY A 590 -35.37 -31.41 20.58
CA GLY A 590 -36.42 -30.65 21.25
C GLY A 590 -37.25 -29.75 20.32
N MET A 591 -36.86 -29.65 19.04
CA MET A 591 -37.72 -29.12 17.99
C MET A 591 -38.77 -30.16 17.59
N THR A 592 -39.99 -29.69 17.35
CA THR A 592 -41.11 -30.49 16.83
C THR A 592 -41.40 -30.21 15.36
N SER A 593 -40.80 -29.16 14.78
CA SER A 593 -40.96 -28.83 13.36
C SER A 593 -39.86 -27.90 12.84
N LEU A 594 -39.35 -28.20 11.64
CA LEU A 594 -38.43 -27.35 10.85
C LEU A 594 -39.13 -26.69 9.65
N ASP A 595 -40.45 -26.56 9.72
CA ASP A 595 -41.29 -25.83 8.76
C ASP A 595 -40.84 -24.35 8.70
N PRO A 596 -40.57 -23.76 7.51
CA PRO A 596 -40.16 -22.37 7.38
C PRO A 596 -41.13 -21.35 8.02
N ASN A 597 -42.39 -21.72 8.27
CA ASN A 597 -43.37 -20.87 8.96
C ASN A 597 -43.31 -21.00 10.50
N LYS A 598 -42.40 -21.83 11.04
CA LYS A 598 -42.21 -22.11 12.48
C LYS A 598 -40.76 -21.94 12.95
N ILE A 599 -39.85 -21.71 12.02
CA ILE A 599 -38.45 -21.40 12.27
C ILE A 599 -38.24 -19.89 12.10
N GLU A 600 -37.59 -19.28 13.08
CA GLU A 600 -37.01 -17.95 12.90
C GLU A 600 -35.76 -18.12 12.03
N MET A 601 -35.78 -17.58 10.82
CA MET A 601 -34.60 -17.48 9.95
C MET A 601 -34.65 -16.12 9.25
N ARG A 602 -34.13 -15.09 9.94
CA ARG A 602 -34.34 -13.69 9.57
C ARG A 602 -33.03 -12.93 9.51
N GLN A 603 -32.76 -12.31 8.36
CA GLN A 603 -31.72 -11.29 8.25
C GLN A 603 -32.06 -10.11 9.16
N LEU A 604 -31.15 -9.77 10.07
CA LEU A 604 -31.23 -8.61 10.95
C LEU A 604 -30.60 -7.38 10.26
N TYR A 605 -29.47 -7.60 9.58
CA TYR A 605 -28.73 -6.57 8.87
C TYR A 605 -27.77 -7.20 7.85
N ASP A 606 -27.65 -6.57 6.69
CA ASP A 606 -26.59 -6.83 5.72
C ASP A 606 -25.95 -5.50 5.35
N GLN A 607 -24.68 -5.33 5.70
CA GLN A 607 -23.93 -4.13 5.33
C GLN A 607 -23.62 -4.09 3.82
N THR A 608 -23.59 -5.24 3.16
CA THR A 608 -23.36 -5.36 1.71
C THR A 608 -24.49 -4.67 0.94
N ALA A 609 -25.74 -5.05 1.21
CA ALA A 609 -26.93 -4.46 0.62
C ALA A 609 -27.23 -3.02 1.09
N ALA A 610 -26.56 -2.54 2.15
CA ALA A 610 -26.70 -1.17 2.63
C ALA A 610 -25.73 -0.18 1.95
N GLU A 611 -24.63 -0.68 1.38
CA GLU A 611 -23.51 0.13 0.87
C GLU A 611 -23.12 -0.20 -0.58
N THR A 612 -23.69 -1.24 -1.19
CA THR A 612 -23.38 -1.73 -2.54
C THR A 612 -24.63 -2.26 -3.27
N ASP A 613 -24.53 -2.52 -4.57
CA ASP A 613 -25.58 -3.18 -5.36
C ASP A 613 -25.69 -4.70 -5.14
N TYR A 614 -24.85 -5.30 -4.27
CA TYR A 614 -24.87 -6.72 -3.93
C TYR A 614 -25.56 -6.98 -2.58
N ALA A 615 -26.23 -8.12 -2.45
CA ALA A 615 -26.91 -8.54 -1.22
C ALA A 615 -26.59 -10.00 -0.88
N ALA A 616 -26.65 -10.36 0.40
CA ALA A 616 -26.54 -11.74 0.83
C ALA A 616 -27.84 -12.55 0.59
N GLU A 617 -27.67 -13.84 0.29
CA GLU A 617 -28.74 -14.83 0.20
C GLU A 617 -28.68 -15.77 1.41
N ILE A 618 -29.73 -15.80 2.24
CA ILE A 618 -29.87 -16.74 3.37
C ILE A 618 -30.79 -17.91 2.99
N SER A 619 -30.35 -19.14 3.28
CA SER A 619 -31.09 -20.36 2.92
C SER A 619 -31.01 -21.44 4.01
N GLY A 620 -32.01 -22.33 4.04
CA GLY A 620 -32.11 -23.45 4.96
C GLY A 620 -33.49 -23.54 5.64
N PRO A 621 -33.61 -24.32 6.73
CA PRO A 621 -32.58 -25.18 7.31
C PRO A 621 -32.32 -26.44 6.45
N HIS A 622 -31.06 -26.68 6.13
CA HIS A 622 -30.59 -27.84 5.37
C HIS A 622 -30.12 -28.95 6.32
N LEU A 623 -30.44 -30.21 6.04
CA LEU A 623 -29.95 -31.34 6.85
C LEU A 623 -28.46 -31.56 6.58
N TYR A 624 -27.63 -31.51 7.62
CA TYR A 624 -26.24 -31.98 7.56
C TYR A 624 -26.20 -33.50 7.79
N LYS A 625 -26.56 -33.94 9.00
CA LYS A 625 -26.38 -35.33 9.45
C LYS A 625 -27.21 -35.61 10.70
N ASP A 626 -27.95 -36.72 10.71
CA ASP A 626 -28.80 -37.20 11.83
C ASP A 626 -29.83 -36.17 12.33
N LYS A 627 -29.44 -35.29 13.27
CA LYS A 627 -30.24 -34.17 13.80
C LYS A 627 -29.60 -32.79 13.60
N ILE A 628 -28.40 -32.75 13.05
CA ILE A 628 -27.65 -31.52 12.85
C ILE A 628 -28.12 -30.92 11.53
N TYR A 629 -28.56 -29.68 11.58
CA TYR A 629 -28.97 -28.88 10.44
C TYR A 629 -28.06 -27.66 10.31
N TYR A 630 -28.08 -27.00 9.17
CA TYR A 630 -27.42 -25.70 8.99
C TYR A 630 -28.30 -24.71 8.23
N ILE A 631 -28.03 -23.43 8.45
CA ILE A 631 -28.37 -22.38 7.48
C ILE A 631 -27.10 -21.96 6.74
N GLU A 632 -27.24 -21.56 5.48
CA GLU A 632 -26.16 -21.04 4.65
C GLU A 632 -26.45 -19.60 4.25
N VAL A 633 -25.46 -18.71 4.42
CA VAL A 633 -25.48 -17.32 3.94
C VAL A 633 -24.42 -17.17 2.84
N LYS A 634 -24.80 -16.68 1.67
CA LYS A 634 -23.93 -16.56 0.47
C LYS A 634 -23.93 -15.14 -0.08
N TRP A 635 -22.81 -14.69 -0.65
CA TRP A 635 -22.68 -13.37 -1.29
C TRP A 635 -22.34 -13.52 -2.79
N PRO A 636 -23.31 -13.83 -3.65
CA PRO A 636 -23.05 -14.12 -5.07
C PRO A 636 -22.48 -12.89 -5.81
N GLY A 637 -21.28 -13.03 -6.35
CA GLY A 637 -20.60 -11.97 -7.13
C GLY A 637 -19.81 -10.96 -6.29
N TYR A 638 -19.91 -11.01 -4.96
CA TYR A 638 -19.27 -10.05 -4.05
C TYR A 638 -18.10 -10.66 -3.27
N VAL A 639 -17.05 -9.86 -3.09
CA VAL A 639 -15.82 -10.25 -2.39
C VAL A 639 -16.00 -10.06 -0.87
N ILE A 640 -16.85 -10.88 -0.23
CA ILE A 640 -17.21 -10.69 1.18
C ILE A 640 -16.01 -10.82 2.14
N ALA A 641 -15.08 -11.75 1.88
CA ALA A 641 -13.94 -11.96 2.75
C ALA A 641 -12.97 -10.76 2.71
N ASN A 642 -12.65 -10.22 3.89
CA ASN A 642 -11.90 -8.99 4.13
C ASN A 642 -12.55 -7.66 3.70
N SER A 643 -13.75 -7.66 3.10
CA SER A 643 -14.53 -6.43 2.82
C SER A 643 -14.96 -5.62 4.06
N ASN A 644 -14.81 -6.25 5.24
CA ASN A 644 -15.32 -5.81 6.53
C ASN A 644 -16.84 -5.44 6.54
N LYS A 645 -17.63 -5.97 5.61
CA LYS A 645 -19.10 -5.88 5.69
C LYS A 645 -19.61 -6.81 6.79
N LYS A 646 -20.32 -6.24 7.75
CA LYS A 646 -21.01 -6.97 8.83
C LYS A 646 -22.25 -7.65 8.27
N TYR A 647 -22.46 -8.92 8.61
CA TYR A 647 -23.74 -9.60 8.41
C TYR A 647 -24.33 -10.07 9.74
N GLN A 648 -25.66 -10.01 9.85
CA GLN A 648 -26.39 -10.36 11.07
C GLN A 648 -27.67 -11.12 10.74
N PHE A 649 -27.92 -12.24 11.43
CA PHE A 649 -29.14 -13.04 11.31
C PHE A 649 -29.65 -13.51 12.67
N ALA A 650 -30.94 -13.84 12.75
CA ALA A 650 -31.54 -14.60 13.83
C ALA A 650 -31.92 -16.00 13.34
N ILE A 651 -31.56 -17.03 14.12
CA ILE A 651 -31.93 -18.43 13.91
C ILE A 651 -32.66 -18.97 15.16
N GLY A 652 -33.75 -19.72 15.01
CA GLY A 652 -34.44 -20.34 16.13
C GLY A 652 -35.92 -20.70 15.90
N THR A 653 -36.76 -20.57 16.92
CA THR A 653 -38.21 -20.80 16.88
C THR A 653 -38.98 -20.03 17.96
N TYR A 654 -40.03 -19.32 17.54
CA TYR A 654 -41.09 -18.79 18.42
C TYR A 654 -42.37 -19.65 18.39
N ALA A 655 -42.41 -20.76 17.65
CA ALA A 655 -43.59 -21.58 17.52
C ALA A 655 -43.93 -22.36 18.82
N TRP A 656 -45.21 -22.41 19.16
CA TRP A 656 -45.69 -23.10 20.37
C TRP A 656 -45.37 -24.60 20.31
N GLN A 657 -44.80 -25.14 21.40
CA GLN A 657 -44.24 -26.50 21.50
C GLN A 657 -43.07 -26.81 20.54
N ASN A 658 -42.40 -25.80 19.98
CA ASN A 658 -41.15 -25.95 19.25
C ASN A 658 -40.05 -25.19 20.02
N ASN A 659 -39.05 -25.90 20.54
CA ASN A 659 -38.07 -25.35 21.49
C ASN A 659 -36.74 -25.08 20.79
N TRP A 660 -36.10 -23.95 21.10
CA TRP A 660 -34.73 -23.64 20.69
C TRP A 660 -33.77 -23.98 21.84
N ASN A 661 -32.62 -24.57 21.54
CA ASN A 661 -31.54 -24.73 22.49
C ASN A 661 -30.20 -24.38 21.82
N PRO A 662 -29.61 -23.22 22.08
CA PRO A 662 -28.31 -22.89 21.51
C PRO A 662 -27.16 -23.67 22.15
N THR A 663 -27.38 -24.38 23.26
CA THR A 663 -26.26 -25.01 24.01
C THR A 663 -25.80 -26.36 23.45
N ASP A 664 -26.57 -27.01 22.57
CA ASP A 664 -26.13 -28.19 21.81
C ASP A 664 -25.73 -27.89 20.35
N ASP A 665 -26.07 -26.73 19.80
CA ASP A 665 -25.56 -26.21 18.50
C ASP A 665 -24.05 -26.34 18.35
N TRP A 666 -23.57 -26.72 17.17
CA TRP A 666 -22.12 -26.73 16.91
C TRP A 666 -21.56 -25.31 16.82
N SER A 667 -22.22 -24.44 16.04
CA SER A 667 -21.70 -23.09 15.77
C SER A 667 -21.78 -22.13 16.95
N HIS A 668 -22.66 -22.36 17.93
CA HIS A 668 -22.70 -21.57 19.17
C HIS A 668 -21.45 -21.75 20.03
N LYS A 669 -20.87 -22.96 20.06
CA LYS A 669 -19.76 -23.32 20.97
C LYS A 669 -18.49 -22.47 20.78
N GLY A 670 -18.28 -21.94 19.58
CA GLY A 670 -17.17 -21.02 19.27
C GLY A 670 -17.54 -19.54 19.32
N LEU A 671 -18.77 -19.18 19.68
CA LEU A 671 -19.22 -17.79 19.72
C LEU A 671 -19.26 -17.24 21.16
N LYS A 672 -18.81 -15.99 21.28
CA LYS A 672 -18.97 -15.20 22.50
C LYS A 672 -20.40 -14.68 22.61
N VAL A 673 -21.09 -15.06 23.68
CA VAL A 673 -22.42 -14.53 24.03
C VAL A 673 -22.26 -13.14 24.67
N VAL A 674 -23.03 -12.15 24.21
CA VAL A 674 -23.02 -10.76 24.69
C VAL A 674 -24.44 -10.26 25.01
N GLU A 675 -24.57 -9.05 25.56
CA GLU A 675 -25.87 -8.44 25.91
C GLU A 675 -26.56 -7.71 24.75
N ASP A 676 -25.83 -7.38 23.67
CA ASP A 676 -26.31 -6.53 22.56
C ASP A 676 -25.69 -6.98 21.24
N SER A 677 -26.54 -7.39 20.28
CA SER A 677 -26.13 -7.90 18.96
C SER A 677 -25.46 -6.82 18.09
N TRP A 678 -25.43 -5.56 18.53
CA TRP A 678 -24.77 -4.45 17.83
C TRP A 678 -23.48 -3.95 18.49
N LYS A 679 -23.08 -4.50 19.66
CA LYS A 679 -21.96 -3.96 20.45
C LYS A 679 -20.96 -4.99 20.99
N GLY A 680 -20.96 -6.22 20.47
CA GLY A 680 -19.91 -7.20 20.76
C GLY A 680 -18.59 -6.87 20.06
N THR A 681 -17.48 -7.33 20.65
CA THR A 681 -16.21 -7.49 19.93
C THR A 681 -16.24 -8.85 19.22
N PRO A 682 -16.06 -8.92 17.89
CA PRO A 682 -15.92 -10.20 17.19
C PRO A 682 -14.67 -10.96 17.65
N GLU A 683 -14.81 -12.27 17.83
CA GLU A 683 -13.70 -13.19 18.11
C GLU A 683 -13.71 -14.34 17.08
N LYS A 684 -12.53 -14.88 16.74
CA LYS A 684 -12.40 -15.93 15.73
C LYS A 684 -13.13 -17.21 16.17
N THR A 685 -13.90 -17.80 15.26
CA THR A 685 -14.63 -19.05 15.47
C THR A 685 -14.43 -19.99 14.29
N ASP A 686 -13.96 -21.20 14.59
CA ASP A 686 -13.86 -22.28 13.59
C ASP A 686 -15.20 -23.03 13.44
N ASN A 687 -16.13 -22.86 14.39
CA ASN A 687 -17.41 -23.57 14.39
C ASN A 687 -18.45 -22.98 13.42
N ILE A 688 -18.18 -21.81 12.81
CA ILE A 688 -18.90 -21.32 11.63
C ILE A 688 -17.99 -21.53 10.42
N CYS A 689 -18.36 -22.47 9.55
CA CYS A 689 -17.51 -22.87 8.43
C CYS A 689 -17.64 -21.93 7.24
N VAL A 690 -16.53 -21.66 6.55
CA VAL A 690 -16.45 -20.84 5.32
C VAL A 690 -16.28 -21.76 4.11
N TYR A 691 -17.01 -21.47 3.04
CA TYR A 691 -16.99 -22.22 1.78
C TYR A 691 -16.65 -21.30 0.61
N ASP A 692 -15.90 -21.81 -0.36
CA ASP A 692 -15.75 -21.20 -1.68
C ASP A 692 -16.38 -22.14 -2.72
N ASN A 693 -17.40 -21.65 -3.43
CA ASN A 693 -18.18 -22.43 -4.40
C ASN A 693 -18.67 -23.80 -3.87
N GLY A 694 -18.99 -23.88 -2.57
CA GLY A 694 -19.43 -25.10 -1.90
C GLY A 694 -18.32 -26.02 -1.36
N VAL A 695 -17.05 -25.71 -1.58
CA VAL A 695 -15.89 -26.42 -1.01
C VAL A 695 -15.48 -25.78 0.31
N LEU A 696 -15.26 -26.57 1.36
CA LEU A 696 -14.82 -26.08 2.68
C LEU A 696 -13.42 -25.45 2.59
N VAL A 697 -13.31 -24.16 2.93
CA VAL A 697 -12.05 -23.39 2.91
C VAL A 697 -11.69 -22.75 4.27
N GLY A 698 -12.59 -22.82 5.26
CA GLY A 698 -12.32 -22.34 6.61
C GLY A 698 -13.19 -22.99 7.69
N GLY A 699 -12.62 -23.19 8.88
CA GLY A 699 -13.31 -23.73 10.05
C GLY A 699 -13.35 -25.26 10.12
N THR A 700 -14.14 -25.80 11.05
CA THR A 700 -14.32 -27.24 11.31
C THR A 700 -15.80 -27.60 11.32
N GLU A 701 -16.23 -28.57 10.50
CA GLU A 701 -17.61 -29.06 10.48
C GLU A 701 -17.96 -29.89 11.74
N PRO A 702 -19.26 -30.11 12.04
CA PRO A 702 -19.70 -30.84 13.24
C PRO A 702 -19.22 -32.30 13.38
N ASP A 703 -18.65 -32.92 12.35
CA ASP A 703 -18.03 -34.26 12.44
C ASP A 703 -16.50 -34.27 12.49
N GLY A 704 -15.87 -33.09 12.51
CA GLY A 704 -14.42 -32.91 12.58
C GLY A 704 -13.72 -32.66 11.24
N THR A 705 -14.48 -32.56 10.14
CA THR A 705 -13.94 -32.24 8.80
C THR A 705 -13.37 -30.82 8.73
N THR A 706 -12.16 -30.66 8.17
CA THR A 706 -11.42 -29.38 8.03
C THR A 706 -10.87 -29.16 6.61
N PRO A 707 -10.54 -27.91 6.21
CA PRO A 707 -9.86 -27.63 4.96
C PRO A 707 -8.55 -28.42 4.80
N GLY A 708 -8.34 -29.03 3.63
CA GLY A 708 -7.11 -29.77 3.32
C GLY A 708 -6.88 -31.06 4.13
N GLY A 709 -7.80 -31.45 5.02
CA GLY A 709 -7.75 -32.72 5.72
C GLY A 709 -7.87 -33.92 4.76
N ASN A 710 -7.45 -35.11 5.25
CA ASN A 710 -7.71 -36.38 4.57
C ASN A 710 -9.19 -36.77 4.69
N ASN A 711 -10.06 -36.00 4.03
CA ASN A 711 -11.45 -36.38 3.86
C ASN A 711 -11.49 -37.71 3.09
N PRO A 712 -12.28 -38.71 3.51
CA PRO A 712 -12.62 -39.79 2.59
C PRO A 712 -13.29 -39.14 1.38
N GLU A 713 -12.85 -39.45 0.15
CA GLU A 713 -13.56 -38.96 -1.04
C GLU A 713 -15.04 -39.32 -0.89
N PRO A 714 -15.97 -38.37 -1.12
CA PRO A 714 -17.39 -38.67 -1.04
C PRO A 714 -17.67 -39.83 -1.99
N THR A 715 -18.20 -40.94 -1.49
CA THR A 715 -18.24 -42.21 -2.24
C THR A 715 -19.14 -42.09 -3.48
N ILE A 716 -18.56 -41.68 -4.60
CA ILE A 716 -19.30 -41.32 -5.81
C ILE A 716 -19.98 -42.56 -6.35
N LYS A 717 -21.31 -42.52 -6.33
CA LYS A 717 -22.15 -43.61 -6.79
C LYS A 717 -22.37 -43.43 -8.29
N LEU A 718 -21.66 -44.22 -9.10
CA LEU A 718 -21.77 -44.17 -10.56
C LEU A 718 -23.25 -44.29 -11.00
N GLY A 719 -23.71 -43.28 -11.72
CA GLY A 719 -25.09 -43.13 -12.20
C GLY A 719 -25.99 -42.21 -11.35
N ASP A 720 -25.52 -41.75 -10.20
CA ASP A 720 -26.21 -40.84 -9.26
C ASP A 720 -25.65 -39.42 -9.48
N ILE A 721 -26.11 -38.78 -10.55
CA ILE A 721 -25.54 -37.53 -11.09
C ILE A 721 -26.12 -36.32 -10.38
N ASN A 722 -27.34 -36.42 -9.86
CA ASN A 722 -27.92 -35.39 -8.99
C ASN A 722 -27.53 -35.54 -7.49
N ASN A 723 -26.86 -36.64 -7.12
CA ASN A 723 -26.46 -36.98 -5.74
C ASN A 723 -27.65 -37.12 -4.75
N ASP A 724 -28.84 -37.51 -5.24
CA ASP A 724 -30.04 -37.72 -4.41
C ASP A 724 -30.09 -39.10 -3.74
N LYS A 725 -29.14 -39.99 -4.07
CA LYS A 725 -29.01 -41.40 -3.61
C LYS A 725 -29.84 -42.41 -4.40
N SER A 726 -30.55 -42.01 -5.45
CA SER A 726 -31.22 -42.86 -6.45
C SER A 726 -30.33 -43.10 -7.68
N ILE A 727 -30.83 -43.82 -8.69
CA ILE A 727 -30.27 -43.86 -10.05
C ILE A 727 -31.48 -43.96 -10.98
N ASP A 728 -31.97 -42.85 -11.53
CA ASP A 728 -33.22 -42.84 -12.30
C ASP A 728 -33.21 -41.98 -13.58
N SER A 729 -34.40 -41.80 -14.16
CA SER A 729 -34.68 -40.91 -15.28
C SER A 729 -34.14 -39.47 -15.15
N LEU A 730 -33.97 -38.94 -13.93
CA LEU A 730 -33.41 -37.61 -13.68
C LEU A 730 -31.91 -37.57 -14.02
N ASP A 731 -31.14 -38.54 -13.53
CA ASP A 731 -29.71 -38.70 -13.86
C ASP A 731 -29.52 -38.91 -15.36
N LEU A 732 -30.34 -39.78 -15.95
CA LEU A 732 -30.32 -40.02 -17.39
C LEU A 732 -30.69 -38.76 -18.20
N THR A 733 -31.46 -37.84 -17.62
CA THR A 733 -31.77 -36.54 -18.23
C THR A 733 -30.59 -35.58 -18.10
N LEU A 734 -29.92 -35.51 -16.95
CA LEU A 734 -28.72 -34.70 -16.74
C LEU A 734 -27.56 -35.12 -17.67
N MET A 735 -27.27 -36.42 -17.74
CA MET A 735 -26.29 -36.97 -18.68
C MET A 735 -26.64 -36.67 -20.14
N LYS A 736 -27.93 -36.72 -20.50
CA LYS A 736 -28.38 -36.32 -21.84
C LYS A 736 -28.20 -34.82 -22.11
N MET A 737 -28.40 -33.98 -21.10
CA MET A 737 -28.14 -32.53 -21.20
C MET A 737 -26.65 -32.23 -21.33
N HIS A 738 -25.77 -33.06 -20.76
CA HIS A 738 -24.32 -33.00 -20.97
C HIS A 738 -23.95 -33.28 -22.42
N ILE A 739 -24.33 -34.45 -22.93
CA ILE A 739 -23.99 -34.94 -24.28
C ILE A 739 -24.58 -34.03 -25.38
N LEU A 740 -25.63 -33.28 -25.08
CA LEU A 740 -26.24 -32.29 -25.99
C LEU A 740 -25.73 -30.85 -25.79
N GLY A 741 -24.79 -30.60 -24.88
CA GLY A 741 -24.24 -29.25 -24.61
C GLY A 741 -25.23 -28.27 -23.96
N VAL A 742 -26.28 -28.79 -23.31
CA VAL A 742 -27.36 -28.01 -22.69
C VAL A 742 -27.06 -27.71 -21.21
N LYS A 743 -26.35 -28.61 -20.52
CA LYS A 743 -25.75 -28.38 -19.19
C LYS A 743 -24.42 -29.11 -19.13
N ILE A 744 -23.31 -28.40 -18.97
CA ILE A 744 -22.02 -29.04 -18.64
C ILE A 744 -22.09 -29.57 -17.21
N LEU A 745 -21.54 -30.75 -16.98
CA LEU A 745 -21.47 -31.41 -15.67
C LEU A 745 -20.03 -31.23 -15.18
N GLU A 746 -19.86 -30.95 -13.90
CA GLU A 746 -18.55 -30.61 -13.32
C GLU A 746 -18.33 -31.35 -11.99
N GLY A 747 -17.05 -31.48 -11.60
CA GLY A 747 -16.68 -32.10 -10.33
C GLY A 747 -17.30 -33.49 -10.13
N ASN A 748 -18.08 -33.64 -9.05
CA ASN A 748 -18.70 -34.91 -8.70
C ASN A 748 -19.82 -35.33 -9.65
N GLU A 749 -20.53 -34.39 -10.29
CA GLU A 749 -21.56 -34.74 -11.29
C GLU A 749 -20.93 -35.42 -12.51
N LEU A 750 -19.77 -34.92 -12.95
CA LEU A 750 -19.00 -35.49 -14.06
C LEU A 750 -18.42 -36.86 -13.67
N LYS A 751 -17.79 -36.97 -12.50
CA LYS A 751 -17.30 -38.25 -11.96
C LYS A 751 -18.41 -39.30 -11.75
N ALA A 752 -19.65 -38.89 -11.47
CA ALA A 752 -20.80 -39.80 -11.36
C ALA A 752 -21.38 -40.19 -12.73
N ALA A 753 -21.15 -39.38 -13.76
CA ALA A 753 -21.61 -39.59 -15.13
C ALA A 753 -20.62 -40.38 -16.00
N ASP A 754 -19.33 -40.43 -15.66
CA ASP A 754 -18.35 -41.33 -16.27
C ASP A 754 -18.62 -42.77 -15.77
N MET A 755 -19.43 -43.53 -16.51
CA MET A 755 -19.89 -44.86 -16.14
C MET A 755 -18.87 -45.95 -16.48
N ASP A 756 -17.68 -45.60 -16.99
CA ASP A 756 -16.64 -46.57 -17.36
C ASP A 756 -15.20 -46.23 -17.02
N ALA A 757 -14.98 -45.11 -16.34
CA ALA A 757 -13.69 -44.58 -15.92
C ALA A 757 -12.77 -44.24 -17.10
N SER A 758 -13.32 -43.71 -18.20
CA SER A 758 -12.57 -43.24 -19.36
C SER A 758 -12.06 -41.79 -19.20
N GLY A 759 -12.71 -40.99 -18.35
CA GLY A 759 -12.44 -39.56 -18.16
C GLY A 759 -13.26 -38.62 -19.06
N ASP A 760 -14.02 -39.18 -20.02
CA ASP A 760 -15.01 -38.49 -20.84
C ASP A 760 -16.43 -38.95 -20.44
N VAL A 761 -17.48 -38.24 -20.87
CA VAL A 761 -18.89 -38.63 -20.63
C VAL A 761 -19.66 -38.60 -21.94
N ASP A 762 -19.89 -39.78 -22.55
CA ASP A 762 -20.46 -39.90 -23.89
C ASP A 762 -21.69 -40.84 -24.01
N SER A 763 -22.11 -41.07 -25.26
CA SER A 763 -23.10 -42.08 -25.65
C SER A 763 -22.94 -43.47 -25.02
N ILE A 764 -21.71 -43.89 -24.67
CA ILE A 764 -21.38 -45.15 -24.02
C ILE A 764 -21.90 -45.16 -22.58
N ASP A 765 -21.67 -44.08 -21.85
CA ASP A 765 -22.16 -43.87 -20.48
C ASP A 765 -23.67 -43.77 -20.46
N TYR A 766 -24.22 -43.05 -21.44
CA TYR A 766 -25.67 -42.98 -21.66
C TYR A 766 -26.29 -44.35 -21.91
N ALA A 767 -25.61 -45.24 -22.61
CA ALA A 767 -26.05 -46.63 -22.76
C ALA A 767 -25.92 -47.44 -21.46
N LYS A 768 -24.88 -47.18 -20.63
CA LYS A 768 -24.64 -47.88 -19.36
C LYS A 768 -25.62 -47.47 -18.27
N LEU A 769 -25.79 -46.16 -18.02
CA LEU A 769 -26.77 -45.61 -17.08
C LEU A 769 -28.19 -46.03 -17.47
N LYS A 770 -28.56 -45.88 -18.76
CA LYS A 770 -29.87 -46.33 -19.26
C LYS A 770 -30.11 -47.82 -19.04
N LYS A 771 -29.09 -48.67 -19.23
CA LYS A 771 -29.18 -50.11 -18.97
C LYS A 771 -29.43 -50.37 -17.49
N ILE A 772 -28.70 -49.71 -16.59
CA ILE A 772 -28.85 -49.86 -15.13
C ILE A 772 -30.27 -49.53 -14.69
N ILE A 773 -30.82 -48.40 -15.15
CA ILE A 773 -32.20 -47.96 -14.84
C ILE A 773 -33.22 -48.99 -15.35
N LEU A 774 -33.05 -49.49 -16.58
CA LEU A 774 -33.93 -50.51 -17.15
C LEU A 774 -33.86 -51.85 -16.39
N THR A 775 -32.71 -52.21 -15.81
CA THR A 775 -32.55 -53.42 -14.99
C THR A 775 -32.97 -53.28 -13.52
N GLN A 776 -33.47 -52.11 -13.11
CA GLN A 776 -34.09 -51.90 -11.78
C GLN A 776 -35.63 -51.94 -11.83
N ALA A 777 -36.21 -52.24 -12.99
CA ALA A 777 -37.66 -52.27 -13.23
C ALA A 777 -38.26 -53.70 -13.35
N ASP A 778 -37.43 -54.74 -13.18
CA ASP A 778 -37.77 -56.17 -13.15
C ASP A 778 -37.56 -56.76 -11.74
#